data_AF-A0A2M8DXH8-F1
#
_entry.id   AF-A0A2M8DXH8-F1
#
_cell.length_a   1.000
_cell.length_b   1.000
_cell.length_c   1.000
_cell.angle_alpha   90.00
_cell.angle_beta   90.00
_cell.angle_gamma   90.00
#
_symmetry.space_group_name_H-M   'P 1'
#
loop_
_entity.id
_entity.type
_entity.pdbx_description
1 polymer ?
#
loop_
_entity_poly.entity_id
_entity_poly.type
_entity_poly.pdbx_seq_one_letter_code
_entity_poly.pdbx_strand_id
1 'polypeptide(L)'
;DAPALVLNQVNLRIENLFNHHRFALRAVPPAELATPLDVRGDFHGKSFDDLRAWRGQMFAQLDHTDLLGWRPWLKLPEQLSSGRGAVRAWLSLSDGNLTRFTADLSLRDVATRLGENIPVMEVNFLHGRANWETVEDGWEVSTRRLSMRLKNGIHLQPTDFYFRSIPGNAAHPASGELHANLLQLESLVSLSNFLPLDAAMREQLNTFAPSGHVSNLELQWQDVAKNHPAGEVPKFKLQGQFDNLALQPVGNLPGFSGLSVAVDGSDKQGNLYIKSRNLTVDARTAMREPILLKTLTGQVKWLHEKGEWAFKLDNIAVANDDLAGNLYGGFQTQAGTLGLLDLTVSLTHGDLRRAARYTPLIALAKKDNDWLNDAMLSGHTEDFRLRLKGNLSDFPLDGTKDALFEISAHGEGAAVAFAKDWPTIENISGEFSIRGNKLEVYAPSATMLGARIHNLTIALPDMMSPDMPLEIKGEAEAGNNVFLEFVQKSPVRGYINGFTDGMSASGNGHLELSAYVPLLGGKPAKVSGTLLEQGSDIDFGAGVPLLRNTRGTLSFTESGMKADNVAADILGGPARLNVTSTEGGGVNASVQGRANLDALHETETHPLLNRLHGGTSWSAGISVVNKAAQVVLNSSLQGISSTLPPPFAKRASEIWPLHIEKKNLAEQQDLISAQLGKLVSVRLQRSEENGINIIKSGTINFGAPNNLTDVPTGKKNLSTQLKKSPSTPLKTGLWVTGRLPVLSLQGWDGLFADSTQTSIPFAGGNLQIGKLTGYGMNLQDMQISIAKRGAGLAAQLSGAPLNGEVVWQPQGFGGTGKISAHLRNLYWLSEVQSQPSNPSAINPPDTAATVSPAPRELPALEITVEDFQFRGKQIGHFELIGYPDGEDWRLRRLRITNPDGSLTGDGVWHGGPTSKQTDINLLLEISNAGKILARSGYPDTVKNGSGKLAAKLSWDGQPDAFSYAALNGTLKLDTGKGQFLKMDPGMGKLLSILSLQALPKRITLDFTDVFSEGFEFDNINGNATLKRGMMQTQDLHIDGSSAKVTMKGRVNLNDETQDLRVEILPTLGQSVSLLSAFAAGPAVGLGALVINKVLGNPLDKLMSFEYNISGTWGDPKVVKVGEKPVTTIPDTVGKPQQIQ
;
A
#
# COMPACT_ATOMS: atom_id res chain seq x y z
N ASP A 1 -95.45 -36.91 -39.87
CA ASP A 1 -96.19 -38.12 -39.50
C ASP A 1 -95.35 -39.01 -38.63
N ALA A 2 -95.81 -39.28 -37.40
CA ALA A 2 -95.13 -40.15 -36.46
C ALA A 2 -95.40 -41.63 -36.82
N PRO A 3 -94.43 -42.55 -36.68
CA PRO A 3 -94.68 -43.98 -36.84
C PRO A 3 -95.65 -44.50 -35.76
N ALA A 4 -96.26 -45.66 -35.98
CA ALA A 4 -97.17 -46.25 -34.99
C ALA A 4 -96.42 -46.61 -33.70
N LEU A 5 -96.89 -46.10 -32.55
CA LEU A 5 -96.36 -46.46 -31.23
C LEU A 5 -97.05 -47.72 -30.71
N VAL A 6 -96.38 -48.86 -30.80
CA VAL A 6 -96.91 -50.14 -30.29
C VAL A 6 -96.58 -50.27 -28.80
N LEU A 7 -97.61 -50.21 -27.97
CA LEU A 7 -97.50 -50.40 -26.52
C LEU A 7 -97.96 -51.82 -26.15
N ASN A 8 -97.14 -52.55 -25.40
CA ASN A 8 -97.46 -53.88 -24.87
C ASN A 8 -97.92 -53.77 -23.40
N GLN A 9 -98.67 -54.77 -22.93
CA GLN A 9 -99.13 -54.84 -21.53
C GLN A 9 -99.83 -53.55 -21.06
N VAL A 10 -100.70 -53.01 -21.92
CA VAL A 10 -101.37 -51.72 -21.69
C VAL A 10 -102.46 -51.88 -20.63
N ASN A 11 -102.34 -51.11 -19.56
CA ASN A 11 -103.39 -50.90 -18.57
C ASN A 11 -103.76 -49.41 -18.59
N LEU A 12 -104.95 -49.11 -19.11
CA LEU A 12 -105.49 -47.75 -19.21
C LEU A 12 -106.78 -47.66 -18.40
N ARG A 13 -106.80 -46.74 -17.43
CA ARG A 13 -107.99 -46.36 -16.67
C ARG A 13 -108.28 -44.89 -16.93
N ILE A 14 -109.51 -44.56 -17.29
CA ILE A 14 -109.99 -43.19 -17.46
C ILE A 14 -111.24 -43.01 -16.61
N GLU A 15 -111.30 -41.95 -15.82
CA GLU A 15 -112.47 -41.53 -15.05
C GLU A 15 -112.82 -40.11 -15.45
N ASN A 16 -114.07 -39.87 -15.84
CA ASN A 16 -114.53 -38.57 -16.30
C ASN A 16 -115.84 -38.23 -15.60
N LEU A 17 -115.87 -37.10 -14.88
CA LEU A 17 -117.02 -36.61 -14.13
C LEU A 17 -117.16 -35.09 -14.31
N PHE A 18 -118.10 -34.68 -15.17
CA PHE A 18 -118.35 -33.27 -15.54
C PHE A 18 -117.08 -32.56 -16.02
N ASN A 19 -116.52 -31.71 -15.18
CA ASN A 19 -115.33 -30.93 -15.47
C ASN A 19 -114.06 -31.60 -14.91
N HIS A 20 -114.13 -32.80 -14.33
CA HIS A 20 -113.00 -33.50 -13.70
C HIS A 20 -112.63 -34.75 -14.51
N HIS A 21 -111.40 -34.81 -14.99
CA HIS A 21 -110.87 -35.82 -15.90
C HIS A 21 -109.61 -36.44 -15.28
N ARG A 22 -109.67 -37.72 -14.94
CA ARG A 22 -108.53 -38.50 -14.45
C ARG A 22 -108.17 -39.61 -15.42
N PHE A 23 -106.88 -39.88 -15.57
CA PHE A 23 -106.42 -41.05 -16.30
C PHE A 23 -105.15 -41.63 -15.69
N ALA A 24 -104.94 -42.92 -15.90
CA ALA A 24 -103.71 -43.63 -15.59
C ALA A 24 -103.43 -44.63 -16.71
N LEU A 25 -102.24 -44.54 -17.29
CA LEU A 25 -101.72 -45.39 -18.35
C LEU A 25 -100.43 -46.03 -17.86
N ARG A 26 -100.41 -47.36 -17.72
CA ARG A 26 -99.20 -48.15 -17.52
C ARG A 26 -99.00 -49.06 -18.72
N ALA A 27 -97.86 -49.00 -19.37
CA ALA A 27 -97.57 -49.80 -20.56
C ALA A 27 -96.07 -50.07 -20.71
N VAL A 28 -95.72 -51.05 -21.54
CA VAL A 28 -94.35 -51.35 -21.94
C VAL A 28 -94.17 -50.89 -23.39
N PRO A 29 -93.48 -49.77 -23.65
CA PRO A 29 -93.15 -49.35 -25.01
C PRO A 29 -92.04 -50.24 -25.60
N PRO A 30 -91.68 -50.09 -26.89
CA PRO A 30 -90.53 -50.77 -27.47
C PRO A 30 -89.28 -50.57 -26.60
N ALA A 31 -88.43 -51.59 -26.51
CA ALA A 31 -87.22 -51.57 -25.67
C ALA A 31 -86.25 -50.43 -26.04
N GLU A 32 -86.34 -49.93 -27.27
CA GLU A 32 -85.61 -48.76 -27.78
C GLU A 32 -86.08 -47.43 -27.15
N LEU A 33 -87.28 -47.38 -26.56
CA LEU A 33 -87.89 -46.17 -26.00
C LEU A 33 -87.80 -46.08 -24.48
N ALA A 34 -88.32 -47.08 -23.74
CA ALA A 34 -88.28 -47.16 -22.27
C ALA A 34 -88.76 -48.53 -21.75
N THR A 35 -88.57 -48.80 -20.45
CA THR A 35 -89.13 -50.00 -19.76
C THR A 35 -89.39 -49.75 -18.26
N PRO A 36 -90.65 -49.76 -17.73
CA PRO A 36 -91.99 -49.45 -18.30
C PRO A 36 -92.34 -47.95 -18.29
N LEU A 37 -93.40 -47.57 -19.02
CA LEU A 37 -94.05 -46.24 -19.03
C LEU A 37 -95.21 -46.20 -18.01
N ASP A 38 -95.23 -45.20 -17.12
CA ASP A 38 -96.37 -44.90 -16.23
C ASP A 38 -96.73 -43.41 -16.33
N VAL A 39 -97.92 -43.11 -16.82
CA VAL A 39 -98.43 -41.74 -16.99
C VAL A 39 -99.77 -41.61 -16.30
N ARG A 40 -99.92 -40.61 -15.45
CA ARG A 40 -101.16 -40.35 -14.71
C ARG A 40 -101.52 -38.89 -14.81
N GLY A 41 -102.81 -38.58 -14.92
CA GLY A 41 -103.31 -37.21 -14.99
C GLY A 41 -104.55 -37.03 -14.13
N ASP A 42 -104.67 -35.85 -13.54
CA ASP A 42 -105.82 -35.38 -12.78
C ASP A 42 -106.09 -33.91 -13.16
N PHE A 43 -107.10 -33.70 -13.99
CA PHE A 43 -107.36 -32.42 -14.65
C PHE A 43 -108.78 -31.93 -14.44
N HIS A 44 -108.95 -30.62 -14.36
CA HIS A 44 -110.22 -29.94 -14.35
C HIS A 44 -110.35 -29.02 -15.56
N GLY A 45 -111.37 -29.23 -16.39
CA GLY A 45 -111.63 -28.45 -17.60
C GLY A 45 -113.03 -28.72 -18.15
N LYS A 46 -113.67 -27.69 -18.72
CA LYS A 46 -115.05 -27.76 -19.23
C LYS A 46 -115.16 -28.32 -20.66
N SER A 47 -114.17 -28.04 -21.51
CA SER A 47 -114.14 -28.46 -22.91
C SER A 47 -112.74 -28.93 -23.31
N PHE A 48 -112.67 -30.01 -24.10
CA PHE A 48 -111.42 -30.46 -24.73
C PHE A 48 -111.00 -29.57 -25.91
N ASP A 49 -111.88 -28.71 -26.42
CA ASP A 49 -111.58 -27.76 -27.51
C ASP A 49 -110.75 -26.56 -27.02
N ASP A 50 -110.80 -26.25 -25.71
CA ASP A 50 -110.03 -25.17 -25.10
C ASP A 50 -109.22 -25.67 -23.89
N LEU A 51 -108.17 -26.42 -24.19
CA LEU A 51 -107.21 -26.92 -23.21
C LEU A 51 -106.51 -25.79 -22.43
N ARG A 52 -106.59 -24.54 -22.90
CA ARG A 52 -106.06 -23.36 -22.19
C ARG A 52 -106.85 -23.00 -20.95
N ALA A 53 -108.08 -23.51 -20.77
CA ALA A 53 -108.85 -23.30 -19.55
C ALA A 53 -108.62 -24.43 -18.51
N TRP A 54 -107.72 -25.38 -18.79
CA TRP A 54 -107.51 -26.55 -17.93
C TRP A 54 -106.55 -26.25 -16.79
N ARG A 55 -106.84 -26.83 -15.63
CA ARG A 55 -105.95 -26.87 -14.46
C ARG A 55 -105.81 -28.29 -13.96
N GLY A 56 -104.67 -28.68 -13.41
CA GLY A 56 -104.50 -30.06 -12.96
C GLY A 56 -103.05 -30.47 -12.79
N GLN A 57 -102.85 -31.77 -12.62
CA GLN A 57 -101.54 -32.37 -12.42
C GLN A 57 -101.33 -33.58 -13.32
N MET A 58 -100.09 -33.77 -13.76
CA MET A 58 -99.65 -34.92 -14.52
C MET A 58 -98.39 -35.50 -13.90
N PHE A 59 -98.33 -36.82 -13.83
CA PHE A 59 -97.16 -37.58 -13.46
C PHE A 59 -96.71 -38.43 -14.64
N ALA A 60 -95.41 -38.50 -14.89
CA ALA A 60 -94.82 -39.39 -15.87
C ALA A 60 -93.55 -40.03 -15.31
N GLN A 61 -93.45 -41.36 -15.41
CA GLN A 61 -92.25 -42.12 -15.10
C GLN A 61 -91.78 -42.90 -16.33
N LEU A 62 -90.50 -42.71 -16.64
CA LEU A 62 -89.76 -43.38 -17.70
C LEU A 62 -88.53 -44.02 -17.09
N ASP A 63 -88.51 -45.34 -17.02
CA ASP A 63 -87.35 -46.11 -16.58
C ASP A 63 -86.55 -46.60 -17.80
N HIS A 64 -85.22 -46.54 -17.74
CA HIS A 64 -84.30 -46.96 -18.81
C HIS A 64 -84.70 -46.45 -20.22
N THR A 65 -84.93 -45.15 -20.35
CA THR A 65 -85.42 -44.50 -21.56
C THR A 65 -84.31 -43.89 -22.40
N ASP A 66 -84.42 -43.94 -23.73
CA ASP A 66 -83.73 -43.03 -24.65
C ASP A 66 -84.65 -41.83 -24.93
N LEU A 67 -84.26 -40.65 -24.44
CA LEU A 67 -85.09 -39.46 -24.52
C LEU A 67 -85.37 -39.06 -25.97
N LEU A 68 -84.41 -39.24 -26.88
CA LEU A 68 -84.61 -38.89 -28.29
C LEU A 68 -85.54 -39.85 -29.02
N GLY A 69 -85.61 -41.10 -28.58
CA GLY A 69 -86.53 -42.09 -29.12
C GLY A 69 -87.98 -41.59 -29.12
N TRP A 70 -88.36 -40.72 -28.16
CA TRP A 70 -89.70 -40.17 -28.04
C TRP A 70 -90.03 -39.01 -28.99
N ARG A 71 -89.05 -38.42 -29.68
CA ARG A 71 -89.23 -37.23 -30.54
C ARG A 71 -90.35 -37.35 -31.60
N PRO A 72 -90.64 -38.52 -32.20
CA PRO A 72 -91.77 -38.63 -33.12
C PRO A 72 -93.14 -38.39 -32.46
N TRP A 73 -93.28 -38.66 -31.16
CA TRP A 73 -94.56 -38.58 -30.44
C TRP A 73 -94.64 -37.44 -29.43
N LEU A 74 -93.49 -36.99 -28.92
CA LEU A 74 -93.38 -35.89 -27.96
C LEU A 74 -92.64 -34.71 -28.57
N LYS A 75 -93.19 -33.50 -28.36
CA LYS A 75 -92.48 -32.25 -28.64
C LYS A 75 -91.39 -32.05 -27.59
N LEU A 76 -90.24 -32.64 -27.85
CA LEU A 76 -89.01 -32.43 -27.07
C LEU A 76 -88.33 -31.12 -27.52
N PRO A 77 -87.54 -30.47 -26.65
CA PRO A 77 -86.72 -29.33 -27.06
C PRO A 77 -85.86 -29.71 -28.28
N GLU A 78 -85.88 -28.88 -29.33
CA GLU A 78 -85.10 -29.11 -30.55
C GLU A 78 -83.60 -29.22 -30.26
N GLN A 79 -83.18 -28.56 -29.19
CA GLN A 79 -81.81 -28.47 -28.73
C GLN A 79 -81.30 -29.72 -28.00
N LEU A 80 -82.18 -30.67 -27.65
CA LEU A 80 -81.79 -31.96 -27.09
C LEU A 80 -81.33 -32.89 -28.24
N SER A 81 -80.11 -33.43 -28.10
CA SER A 81 -79.41 -34.22 -29.14
C SER A 81 -79.01 -35.63 -28.68
N SER A 82 -79.06 -35.92 -27.38
CA SER A 82 -78.96 -37.28 -26.83
C SER A 82 -79.38 -37.27 -25.36
N GLY A 83 -79.66 -38.45 -24.79
CA GLY A 83 -79.83 -38.63 -23.35
C GLY A 83 -80.50 -39.96 -23.03
N ARG A 84 -79.92 -40.73 -22.11
CA ARG A 84 -80.47 -42.03 -21.69
C ARG A 84 -80.52 -42.15 -20.19
N GLY A 85 -81.53 -42.82 -19.62
CA GLY A 85 -81.56 -43.07 -18.18
C GLY A 85 -82.96 -43.20 -17.61
N ALA A 86 -83.20 -42.63 -16.43
CA ALA A 86 -84.51 -42.63 -15.80
C ALA A 86 -84.97 -41.20 -15.46
N VAL A 87 -86.27 -40.95 -15.67
CA VAL A 87 -86.94 -39.68 -15.37
C VAL A 87 -88.26 -39.94 -14.67
N ARG A 88 -88.49 -39.28 -13.54
CA ARG A 88 -89.83 -39.14 -12.95
C ARG A 88 -90.19 -37.67 -12.90
N ALA A 89 -91.26 -37.27 -13.56
CA ALA A 89 -91.67 -35.88 -13.68
C ALA A 89 -93.10 -35.66 -13.15
N TRP A 90 -93.29 -34.56 -12.45
CA TRP A 90 -94.58 -34.05 -12.00
C TRP A 90 -94.79 -32.66 -12.62
N LEU A 91 -95.91 -32.48 -13.32
CA LEU A 91 -96.31 -31.23 -13.95
C LEU A 91 -97.60 -30.75 -13.31
N SER A 92 -97.68 -29.47 -12.96
CA SER A 92 -98.93 -28.82 -12.55
C SER A 92 -99.25 -27.70 -13.52
N LEU A 93 -100.52 -27.60 -13.91
CA LEU A 93 -101.04 -26.63 -14.86
C LEU A 93 -102.13 -25.78 -14.19
N SER A 94 -102.16 -24.49 -14.48
CA SER A 94 -103.27 -23.58 -14.17
C SER A 94 -103.50 -22.67 -15.37
N ASP A 95 -104.76 -22.53 -15.77
CA ASP A 95 -105.17 -21.72 -16.94
C ASP A 95 -104.32 -22.05 -18.18
N GLY A 96 -104.10 -23.35 -18.41
CA GLY A 96 -103.35 -23.86 -19.55
C GLY A 96 -101.84 -23.63 -19.49
N ASN A 97 -101.35 -22.89 -18.50
CA ASN A 97 -99.94 -22.59 -18.30
C ASN A 97 -99.33 -23.54 -17.27
N LEU A 98 -98.09 -23.96 -17.50
CA LEU A 98 -97.34 -24.76 -16.55
C LEU A 98 -96.99 -23.90 -15.33
N THR A 99 -97.43 -24.29 -14.14
CA THR A 99 -97.16 -23.56 -12.89
C THR A 99 -96.12 -24.24 -12.01
N ARG A 100 -95.96 -25.56 -12.12
CA ARG A 100 -94.92 -26.31 -11.39
C ARG A 100 -94.40 -27.48 -12.23
N PHE A 101 -93.09 -27.69 -12.19
CA PHE A 101 -92.41 -28.82 -12.80
C PHE A 101 -91.37 -29.38 -11.83
N THR A 102 -91.54 -30.62 -11.39
CA THR A 102 -90.55 -31.34 -10.57
C THR A 102 -90.05 -32.55 -11.35
N ALA A 103 -88.74 -32.79 -11.36
CA ALA A 103 -88.16 -33.96 -12.01
C ALA A 103 -87.09 -34.62 -11.12
N ASP A 104 -87.21 -35.94 -10.92
CA ASP A 104 -86.11 -36.80 -10.50
C ASP A 104 -85.37 -37.31 -11.73
N LEU A 105 -84.07 -37.05 -11.79
CA LEU A 105 -83.23 -37.30 -12.95
C LEU A 105 -82.14 -38.30 -12.58
N SER A 106 -81.95 -39.31 -13.43
CA SER A 106 -80.79 -40.18 -13.42
C SER A 106 -80.40 -40.48 -14.87
N LEU A 107 -79.80 -39.49 -15.52
CA LEU A 107 -79.50 -39.48 -16.95
C LEU A 107 -78.00 -39.64 -17.21
N ARG A 108 -77.66 -40.17 -18.38
CA ARG A 108 -76.31 -40.33 -18.93
C ARG A 108 -76.28 -39.90 -20.38
N ASP A 109 -75.10 -39.50 -20.85
CA ASP A 109 -74.85 -39.08 -22.24
C ASP A 109 -75.87 -38.07 -22.76
N VAL A 110 -76.21 -37.06 -21.94
CA VAL A 110 -77.15 -36.00 -22.32
C VAL A 110 -76.39 -34.94 -23.10
N ALA A 111 -76.80 -34.64 -24.32
CA ALA A 111 -76.28 -33.52 -25.10
C ALA A 111 -77.41 -32.53 -25.35
N THR A 112 -77.27 -31.30 -24.86
CA THR A 112 -78.30 -30.26 -25.01
C THR A 112 -77.70 -28.88 -25.22
N ARG A 113 -78.40 -27.99 -25.93
CA ARG A 113 -78.04 -26.57 -26.07
C ARG A 113 -79.08 -25.70 -25.36
N LEU A 114 -78.66 -24.89 -24.39
CA LEU A 114 -79.58 -24.10 -23.55
C LEU A 114 -79.87 -22.67 -24.07
N GLY A 115 -79.34 -22.29 -25.25
CA GLY A 115 -79.62 -21.03 -25.92
C GLY A 115 -79.01 -20.95 -27.31
N GLU A 116 -79.48 -20.06 -28.18
CA GLU A 116 -79.10 -20.02 -29.61
C GLU A 116 -77.60 -19.79 -29.85
N ASN A 117 -76.97 -18.94 -29.03
CA ASN A 117 -75.56 -18.54 -29.15
C ASN A 117 -74.64 -19.20 -28.11
N ILE A 118 -74.99 -20.42 -27.70
CA ILE A 118 -74.33 -21.14 -26.60
C ILE A 118 -73.82 -22.49 -27.11
N PRO A 119 -72.59 -22.92 -26.75
CA PRO A 119 -72.09 -24.25 -27.08
C PRO A 119 -73.01 -25.39 -26.60
N VAL A 120 -72.88 -26.55 -27.24
CA VAL A 120 -73.59 -27.77 -26.80
C VAL A 120 -72.99 -28.23 -25.47
N MET A 121 -73.85 -28.43 -24.47
CA MET A 121 -73.50 -28.99 -23.18
C MET A 121 -73.53 -30.52 -23.27
N GLU A 122 -72.36 -31.15 -23.29
CA GLU A 122 -72.22 -32.60 -23.30
C GLU A 122 -72.04 -33.16 -21.89
N VAL A 123 -73.11 -33.71 -21.33
CA VAL A 123 -73.18 -34.26 -19.98
C VAL A 123 -72.96 -35.78 -20.02
N ASN A 124 -71.94 -36.26 -19.30
CA ASN A 124 -71.68 -37.68 -19.08
C ASN A 124 -72.73 -38.29 -18.12
N PHE A 125 -72.99 -37.65 -16.98
CA PHE A 125 -74.10 -38.02 -16.09
C PHE A 125 -74.76 -36.79 -15.44
N LEU A 126 -76.07 -36.90 -15.17
CA LEU A 126 -76.89 -35.95 -14.45
C LEU A 126 -77.76 -36.70 -13.45
N HIS A 127 -77.59 -36.42 -12.16
CA HIS A 127 -78.34 -37.11 -11.10
C HIS A 127 -78.82 -36.13 -10.04
N GLY A 128 -80.09 -36.20 -9.65
CA GLY A 128 -80.68 -35.40 -8.58
C GLY A 128 -82.14 -35.05 -8.84
N ARG A 129 -82.71 -34.19 -7.99
CA ARG A 129 -84.04 -33.61 -8.19
C ARG A 129 -83.92 -32.16 -8.60
N ALA A 130 -84.72 -31.73 -9.56
CA ALA A 130 -84.92 -30.32 -9.92
C ALA A 130 -86.41 -29.98 -9.79
N ASN A 131 -86.70 -28.76 -9.34
CA ASN A 131 -88.04 -28.20 -9.22
C ASN A 131 -88.04 -26.79 -9.81
N TRP A 132 -89.08 -26.46 -10.55
CA TRP A 132 -89.38 -25.12 -11.04
C TRP A 132 -90.83 -24.81 -10.70
N GLU A 133 -91.09 -23.60 -10.23
CA GLU A 133 -92.43 -23.15 -9.86
C GLU A 133 -92.63 -21.67 -10.15
N THR A 134 -93.82 -21.31 -10.63
CA THR A 134 -94.27 -19.92 -10.72
C THR A 134 -94.83 -19.47 -9.38
N VAL A 135 -94.41 -18.31 -8.89
CA VAL A 135 -94.94 -17.65 -7.69
C VAL A 135 -95.68 -16.37 -8.10
N GLU A 136 -96.51 -15.79 -7.22
CA GLU A 136 -97.46 -14.69 -7.55
C GLU A 136 -96.88 -13.60 -8.46
N ASP A 137 -95.63 -13.19 -8.23
CA ASP A 137 -94.92 -12.20 -9.02
C ASP A 137 -93.53 -12.72 -9.48
N GLY A 138 -93.37 -13.98 -9.85
CA GLY A 138 -92.05 -14.47 -10.25
C GLY A 138 -91.93 -15.96 -10.46
N TRP A 139 -90.71 -16.47 -10.32
CA TRP A 139 -90.43 -17.89 -10.40
C TRP A 139 -89.32 -18.30 -9.44
N GLU A 140 -89.35 -19.56 -9.04
CA GLU A 140 -88.29 -20.19 -8.26
C GLU A 140 -87.81 -21.49 -8.90
N VAL A 141 -86.54 -21.79 -8.68
CA VAL A 141 -85.88 -23.04 -9.05
C VAL A 141 -85.22 -23.60 -7.82
N SER A 142 -85.42 -24.89 -7.56
CA SER A 142 -84.70 -25.58 -6.50
C SER A 142 -84.19 -26.95 -6.93
N THR A 143 -83.08 -27.36 -6.33
CA THR A 143 -82.46 -28.65 -6.57
C THR A 143 -82.22 -29.38 -5.27
N ARG A 144 -82.24 -30.71 -5.34
CA ARG A 144 -81.81 -31.56 -4.22
C ARG A 144 -80.78 -32.57 -4.71
N ARG A 145 -79.57 -32.48 -4.17
CA ARG A 145 -78.39 -33.29 -4.48
C ARG A 145 -78.14 -33.38 -5.99
N LEU A 146 -78.30 -32.26 -6.71
CA LEU A 146 -78.04 -32.22 -8.15
C LEU A 146 -76.54 -32.31 -8.38
N SER A 147 -76.12 -33.34 -9.09
CA SER A 147 -74.74 -33.60 -9.46
C SER A 147 -74.65 -33.84 -10.96
N MET A 148 -73.61 -33.31 -11.57
CA MET A 148 -73.45 -33.32 -13.02
C MET A 148 -71.98 -33.41 -13.40
N ARG A 149 -71.63 -34.26 -14.37
CA ARG A 149 -70.29 -34.27 -14.96
C ARG A 149 -70.38 -34.10 -16.46
N LEU A 150 -69.70 -33.10 -17.01
CA LEU A 150 -69.56 -32.89 -18.43
C LEU A 150 -68.44 -33.77 -19.02
N LYS A 151 -68.52 -34.08 -20.32
CA LYS A 151 -67.48 -34.86 -21.03
C LYS A 151 -66.13 -34.15 -21.08
N ASN A 152 -66.14 -32.82 -21.06
CA ASN A 152 -64.93 -31.99 -20.99
C ASN A 152 -64.30 -31.91 -19.57
N GLY A 153 -64.82 -32.66 -18.59
CA GLY A 153 -64.25 -32.77 -17.25
C GLY A 153 -64.85 -31.85 -16.20
N ILE A 154 -65.67 -30.86 -16.57
CA ILE A 154 -66.37 -29.99 -15.61
C ILE A 154 -67.30 -30.83 -14.73
N HIS A 155 -67.26 -30.61 -13.42
CA HIS A 155 -68.01 -31.39 -12.44
C HIS A 155 -68.72 -30.48 -11.44
N LEU A 156 -70.03 -30.63 -11.35
CA LEU A 156 -70.87 -30.09 -10.29
C LEU A 156 -71.06 -31.18 -9.23
N GLN A 157 -70.53 -30.94 -8.04
CA GLN A 157 -70.76 -31.78 -6.86
C GLN A 157 -72.24 -31.82 -6.49
N PRO A 158 -72.71 -32.77 -5.66
CA PRO A 158 -74.11 -32.78 -5.19
C PRO A 158 -74.49 -31.47 -4.48
N THR A 159 -75.18 -30.59 -5.21
CA THR A 159 -75.56 -29.25 -4.75
C THR A 159 -77.08 -29.17 -4.53
N ASP A 160 -77.45 -28.71 -3.33
CA ASP A 160 -78.78 -28.21 -3.00
C ASP A 160 -78.75 -26.70 -3.28
N PHE A 161 -79.54 -26.29 -4.27
CA PHE A 161 -79.62 -24.92 -4.76
C PHE A 161 -81.07 -24.45 -4.67
N TYR A 162 -81.29 -23.22 -4.24
CA TYR A 162 -82.59 -22.55 -4.29
C TYR A 162 -82.36 -21.16 -4.86
N PHE A 163 -83.10 -20.79 -5.89
CA PHE A 163 -83.06 -19.47 -6.49
C PHE A 163 -84.47 -18.98 -6.75
N ARG A 164 -84.79 -17.80 -6.24
CA ARG A 164 -86.07 -17.13 -6.46
C ARG A 164 -85.81 -15.77 -7.10
N SER A 165 -86.58 -15.45 -8.14
CA SER A 165 -86.53 -14.16 -8.82
C SER A 165 -87.91 -13.57 -8.96
N ILE A 166 -88.05 -12.34 -8.47
CA ILE A 166 -89.24 -11.50 -8.56
C ILE A 166 -88.84 -10.28 -9.42
N PRO A 167 -89.31 -10.17 -10.67
CA PRO A 167 -89.03 -9.00 -11.48
C PRO A 167 -89.70 -7.76 -10.87
N GLY A 168 -89.02 -6.62 -11.00
CA GLY A 168 -89.52 -5.36 -10.48
C GLY A 168 -90.69 -4.82 -11.31
N ASN A 169 -91.59 -4.09 -10.65
CA ASN A 169 -92.65 -3.32 -11.29
C ASN A 169 -92.69 -1.88 -10.71
N ALA A 170 -93.66 -1.08 -11.13
CA ALA A 170 -93.75 0.32 -10.69
C ALA A 170 -93.99 0.50 -9.17
N ALA A 171 -94.47 -0.55 -8.47
CA ALA A 171 -94.79 -0.53 -7.04
C ALA A 171 -93.74 -1.25 -6.18
N HIS A 172 -93.02 -2.24 -6.72
CA HIS A 172 -92.06 -3.06 -5.99
C HIS A 172 -90.75 -3.21 -6.77
N PRO A 173 -89.58 -2.99 -6.13
CA PRO A 173 -88.29 -3.20 -6.77
C PRO A 173 -88.07 -4.69 -7.08
N ALA A 174 -87.26 -4.97 -8.10
CA ALA A 174 -86.85 -6.34 -8.41
C ALA A 174 -86.13 -6.94 -7.20
N SER A 175 -86.43 -8.18 -6.85
CA SER A 175 -85.81 -8.86 -5.71
C SER A 175 -85.51 -10.31 -6.02
N GLY A 176 -84.59 -10.89 -5.26
CA GLY A 176 -84.31 -12.29 -5.37
C GLY A 176 -83.57 -12.85 -4.16
N GLU A 177 -83.53 -14.17 -4.14
CA GLU A 177 -82.95 -14.96 -3.06
C GLU A 177 -82.20 -16.14 -3.68
N LEU A 178 -81.03 -16.44 -3.14
CA LEU A 178 -80.15 -17.52 -3.57
C LEU A 178 -79.61 -18.25 -2.35
N HIS A 179 -79.96 -19.52 -2.20
CA HIS A 179 -79.38 -20.42 -1.20
C HIS A 179 -78.59 -21.54 -1.87
N ALA A 180 -77.42 -21.85 -1.33
CA ALA A 180 -76.66 -23.00 -1.77
C ALA A 180 -75.85 -23.64 -0.65
N ASN A 181 -75.93 -24.97 -0.53
CA ASN A 181 -75.13 -25.70 0.46
C ASN A 181 -73.63 -25.69 0.12
N LEU A 182 -73.30 -25.84 -1.16
CA LEU A 182 -71.94 -25.88 -1.70
C LEU A 182 -71.93 -25.42 -3.16
N LEU A 183 -71.11 -24.42 -3.45
CA LEU A 183 -70.82 -23.94 -4.81
C LEU A 183 -69.31 -23.99 -5.06
N GLN A 184 -68.91 -24.62 -6.16
CA GLN A 184 -67.54 -24.56 -6.69
C GLN A 184 -67.50 -23.47 -7.76
N LEU A 185 -66.82 -22.36 -7.47
CA LEU A 185 -66.89 -21.16 -8.31
C LEU A 185 -66.28 -21.41 -9.69
N GLU A 186 -65.19 -22.18 -9.78
CA GLU A 186 -64.58 -22.57 -11.05
C GLU A 186 -65.53 -23.41 -11.94
N SER A 187 -66.33 -24.28 -11.33
CA SER A 187 -67.36 -25.04 -12.03
C SER A 187 -68.49 -24.12 -12.49
N LEU A 188 -68.89 -23.13 -11.69
CA LEU A 188 -69.89 -22.13 -12.09
C LEU A 188 -69.42 -21.26 -13.25
N VAL A 189 -68.18 -20.74 -13.20
CA VAL A 189 -67.58 -19.98 -14.30
C VAL A 189 -67.53 -20.83 -15.57
N SER A 190 -67.12 -22.09 -15.45
CA SER A 190 -67.07 -23.01 -16.60
C SER A 190 -68.47 -23.34 -17.15
N LEU A 191 -69.46 -23.53 -16.27
CA LEU A 191 -70.86 -23.76 -16.64
C LEU A 191 -71.55 -22.51 -17.22
N SER A 192 -71.10 -21.31 -16.85
CA SER A 192 -71.63 -20.03 -17.35
C SER A 192 -71.57 -19.91 -18.88
N ASN A 193 -70.61 -20.61 -19.50
CA ASN A 193 -70.46 -20.70 -20.95
C ASN A 193 -71.55 -21.54 -21.61
N PHE A 194 -72.24 -22.40 -20.86
CA PHE A 194 -73.31 -23.29 -21.34
C PHE A 194 -74.71 -22.85 -20.87
N LEU A 195 -74.79 -21.81 -20.03
CA LEU A 195 -76.04 -21.28 -19.48
C LEU A 195 -76.47 -20.00 -20.21
N PRO A 196 -77.79 -19.75 -20.36
CA PRO A 196 -78.35 -18.56 -21.00
C PRO A 196 -78.24 -17.31 -20.14
N LEU A 197 -77.01 -16.95 -19.77
CA LEU A 197 -76.65 -15.72 -19.06
C LEU A 197 -76.46 -14.57 -20.06
N ASP A 198 -76.67 -13.35 -19.57
CA ASP A 198 -76.38 -12.14 -20.33
C ASP A 198 -74.86 -12.01 -20.64
N ALA A 199 -74.54 -11.31 -21.72
CA ALA A 199 -73.16 -11.23 -22.22
C ALA A 199 -72.22 -10.51 -21.24
N ALA A 200 -72.70 -9.47 -20.55
CA ALA A 200 -71.91 -8.67 -19.63
C ALA A 200 -71.52 -9.49 -18.37
N MET A 201 -72.47 -10.24 -17.81
CA MET A 201 -72.24 -11.13 -16.69
C MET A 201 -71.26 -12.26 -17.05
N ARG A 202 -71.39 -12.83 -18.27
CA ARG A 202 -70.43 -13.84 -18.75
C ARG A 202 -69.02 -13.25 -18.90
N GLU A 203 -68.90 -12.04 -19.46
CA GLU A 203 -67.62 -11.34 -19.60
C GLU A 203 -67.00 -11.02 -18.23
N GLN A 204 -67.80 -10.56 -17.26
CA GLN A 204 -67.32 -10.29 -15.90
C GLN A 204 -66.85 -11.57 -15.19
N LEU A 205 -67.62 -12.66 -15.25
CA LEU A 205 -67.22 -13.95 -14.68
C LEU A 205 -65.93 -14.49 -15.31
N ASN A 206 -65.74 -14.33 -16.62
CA ASN A 206 -64.50 -14.72 -17.30
C ASN A 206 -63.32 -13.80 -17.00
N THR A 207 -63.57 -12.50 -16.80
CA THR A 207 -62.53 -11.50 -16.51
C THR A 207 -61.98 -11.65 -15.10
N PHE A 208 -62.86 -11.77 -14.10
CA PHE A 208 -62.45 -11.98 -12.71
C PHE A 208 -62.05 -13.43 -12.42
N ALA A 209 -62.59 -14.37 -13.20
CA ALA A 209 -62.37 -15.82 -13.09
C ALA A 209 -62.40 -16.32 -11.62
N PRO A 210 -63.49 -16.08 -10.87
CA PRO A 210 -63.57 -16.50 -9.48
C PRO A 210 -63.40 -18.01 -9.34
N SER A 211 -62.60 -18.42 -8.36
CA SER A 211 -62.41 -19.84 -8.01
C SER A 211 -62.40 -20.01 -6.50
N GLY A 212 -62.64 -21.25 -6.04
CA GLY A 212 -62.79 -21.58 -4.63
C GLY A 212 -64.16 -22.16 -4.31
N HIS A 213 -64.37 -22.44 -3.03
CA HIS A 213 -65.59 -23.09 -2.55
C HIS A 213 -66.40 -22.10 -1.72
N VAL A 214 -67.71 -22.07 -1.94
CA VAL A 214 -68.65 -21.34 -1.09
C VAL A 214 -69.59 -22.35 -0.44
N SER A 215 -69.69 -22.33 0.89
CA SER A 215 -70.59 -23.20 1.64
C SER A 215 -71.57 -22.40 2.48
N ASN A 216 -72.78 -22.96 2.65
CA ASN A 216 -73.88 -22.34 3.38
C ASN A 216 -74.15 -20.89 2.92
N LEU A 217 -74.21 -20.69 1.59
CA LEU A 217 -74.50 -19.38 1.01
C LEU A 217 -75.98 -19.06 1.19
N GLU A 218 -76.25 -17.91 1.77
CA GLU A 218 -77.56 -17.26 1.79
C GLU A 218 -77.38 -15.81 1.30
N LEU A 219 -77.96 -15.52 0.13
CA LEU A 219 -77.91 -14.19 -0.49
C LEU A 219 -79.33 -13.73 -0.81
N GLN A 220 -79.71 -12.56 -0.29
CA GLN A 220 -80.95 -11.87 -0.62
C GLN A 220 -80.62 -10.50 -1.20
N TRP A 221 -81.30 -10.08 -2.25
CA TRP A 221 -81.12 -8.74 -2.84
C TRP A 221 -82.43 -8.07 -3.21
N GLN A 222 -82.42 -6.75 -3.20
CA GLN A 222 -83.48 -5.88 -3.70
C GLN A 222 -82.87 -4.75 -4.52
N ASP A 223 -83.61 -4.35 -5.55
CA ASP A 223 -83.27 -3.22 -6.41
C ASP A 223 -81.94 -3.43 -7.13
N VAL A 224 -81.88 -4.31 -8.13
CA VAL A 224 -80.69 -4.56 -8.97
C VAL A 224 -80.93 -4.08 -10.39
N ALA A 225 -81.71 -2.99 -10.54
CA ALA A 225 -82.10 -2.49 -11.86
C ALA A 225 -80.87 -2.04 -12.67
N LYS A 226 -80.94 -2.22 -14.01
CA LYS A 226 -79.87 -1.85 -14.97
C LYS A 226 -79.47 -0.36 -14.98
N ASN A 227 -80.24 0.50 -14.30
CA ASN A 227 -80.07 1.96 -14.27
C ASN A 227 -79.88 2.48 -12.83
N HIS A 228 -79.19 1.74 -11.96
CA HIS A 228 -78.78 2.29 -10.67
C HIS A 228 -77.97 3.57 -10.88
N PRO A 229 -78.29 4.69 -10.21
CA PRO A 229 -77.45 5.88 -10.23
C PRO A 229 -76.02 5.50 -9.84
N ALA A 230 -75.03 6.00 -10.57
CA ALA A 230 -73.64 5.75 -10.25
C ALA A 230 -73.35 6.17 -8.79
N GLY A 231 -73.12 5.20 -7.90
CA GLY A 231 -72.84 5.42 -6.49
C GLY A 231 -73.84 4.82 -5.48
N GLU A 232 -75.01 4.34 -5.90
CA GLU A 232 -75.92 3.62 -5.00
C GLU A 232 -75.63 2.12 -4.96
N VAL A 233 -75.56 1.56 -3.75
CA VAL A 233 -75.29 0.13 -3.51
C VAL A 233 -76.63 -0.61 -3.44
N PRO A 234 -76.83 -1.70 -4.21
CA PRO A 234 -78.07 -2.48 -4.13
C PRO A 234 -78.26 -3.03 -2.72
N LYS A 235 -79.51 -3.08 -2.24
CA LYS A 235 -79.78 -3.64 -0.91
C LYS A 235 -79.54 -5.14 -0.95
N PHE A 236 -78.68 -5.65 -0.08
CA PHE A 236 -78.40 -7.08 0.02
C PHE A 236 -78.27 -7.53 1.48
N LYS A 237 -78.50 -8.83 1.70
CA LYS A 237 -78.03 -9.58 2.87
C LYS A 237 -77.23 -10.77 2.38
N LEU A 238 -76.07 -11.00 2.99
CA LEU A 238 -75.14 -12.05 2.61
C LEU A 238 -74.62 -12.76 3.86
N GLN A 239 -74.78 -14.09 3.87
CA GLN A 239 -74.13 -14.99 4.80
C GLN A 239 -73.48 -16.14 4.03
N GLY A 240 -72.27 -16.54 4.41
CA GLY A 240 -71.60 -17.68 3.77
C GLY A 240 -70.15 -17.86 4.18
N GLN A 241 -69.61 -19.04 3.92
CA GLN A 241 -68.20 -19.38 4.14
C GLN A 241 -67.51 -19.56 2.78
N PHE A 242 -66.44 -18.81 2.55
CA PHE A 242 -65.65 -18.83 1.35
C PHE A 242 -64.29 -19.44 1.67
N ASP A 243 -63.95 -20.54 1.02
CA ASP A 243 -62.69 -21.26 1.23
C ASP A 243 -61.82 -21.18 -0.03
N ASN A 244 -60.56 -20.77 0.16
CA ASN A 244 -59.58 -20.63 -0.92
C ASN A 244 -60.08 -19.78 -2.11
N LEU A 245 -60.80 -18.69 -1.81
CA LEU A 245 -61.29 -17.75 -2.80
C LEU A 245 -60.10 -17.11 -3.54
N ALA A 246 -60.22 -17.04 -4.86
CA ALA A 246 -59.27 -16.35 -5.70
C ALA A 246 -59.97 -15.53 -6.80
N LEU A 247 -59.38 -14.37 -7.12
CA LEU A 247 -59.79 -13.45 -8.17
C LEU A 247 -58.56 -12.97 -8.95
N GLN A 248 -58.70 -12.86 -10.27
CA GLN A 248 -57.66 -12.29 -11.12
C GLN A 248 -57.57 -10.76 -10.95
N PRO A 249 -56.37 -10.16 -11.06
CA PRO A 249 -56.21 -8.72 -11.08
C PRO A 249 -56.80 -8.12 -12.36
N VAL A 250 -57.55 -7.02 -12.25
CA VAL A 250 -58.23 -6.36 -13.38
C VAL A 250 -58.00 -4.86 -13.32
N GLY A 251 -57.28 -4.30 -14.30
CA GLY A 251 -56.92 -2.88 -14.31
C GLY A 251 -56.13 -2.50 -13.05
N ASN A 252 -56.68 -1.59 -12.24
CA ASN A 252 -56.09 -1.17 -10.97
C ASN A 252 -56.56 -1.99 -9.76
N LEU A 253 -57.50 -2.93 -9.94
CA LEU A 253 -57.98 -3.78 -8.87
C LEU A 253 -56.98 -4.92 -8.61
N PRO A 254 -56.52 -5.08 -7.35
CA PRO A 254 -55.61 -6.16 -7.01
C PRO A 254 -56.30 -7.52 -7.11
N GLY A 255 -55.54 -8.51 -7.58
CA GLY A 255 -55.93 -9.92 -7.53
C GLY A 255 -55.57 -10.53 -6.19
N PHE A 256 -56.16 -11.67 -5.87
CA PHE A 256 -55.74 -12.46 -4.72
C PHE A 256 -56.03 -13.94 -4.92
N SER A 257 -55.35 -14.79 -4.17
CA SER A 257 -55.61 -16.23 -4.13
C SER A 257 -55.36 -16.79 -2.73
N GLY A 258 -56.18 -17.76 -2.30
CA GLY A 258 -56.05 -18.36 -0.96
C GLY A 258 -56.82 -17.64 0.15
N LEU A 259 -57.72 -16.70 -0.19
CA LEU A 259 -58.54 -16.00 0.80
C LEU A 259 -59.60 -16.96 1.36
N SER A 260 -59.57 -17.21 2.66
CA SER A 260 -60.62 -17.98 3.34
C SER A 260 -61.31 -17.10 4.38
N VAL A 261 -62.60 -16.84 4.18
CA VAL A 261 -63.36 -15.84 4.93
C VAL A 261 -64.80 -16.31 5.16
N ALA A 262 -65.30 -16.11 6.38
CA ALA A 262 -66.73 -16.19 6.67
C ALA A 262 -67.33 -14.78 6.67
N VAL A 263 -68.45 -14.60 5.97
CA VAL A 263 -69.13 -13.31 5.80
C VAL A 263 -70.51 -13.39 6.44
N ASP A 264 -70.88 -12.34 7.17
CA ASP A 264 -72.23 -12.11 7.69
C ASP A 264 -72.50 -10.59 7.68
N GLY A 265 -73.42 -10.14 6.84
CA GLY A 265 -73.79 -8.74 6.79
C GLY A 265 -74.80 -8.34 5.71
N SER A 266 -74.95 -7.02 5.55
CA SER A 266 -75.84 -6.37 4.59
C SER A 266 -75.14 -5.21 3.88
N ASP A 267 -75.88 -4.58 2.96
CA ASP A 267 -75.58 -3.28 2.33
C ASP A 267 -75.18 -2.15 3.29
N LYS A 268 -75.54 -2.24 4.59
CA LYS A 268 -75.25 -1.22 5.60
C LYS A 268 -74.10 -1.57 6.51
N GLN A 269 -73.98 -2.82 6.93
CA GLN A 269 -72.93 -3.23 7.86
C GLN A 269 -72.71 -4.74 7.84
N GLY A 270 -71.55 -5.19 8.32
CA GLY A 270 -71.30 -6.61 8.53
C GLY A 270 -69.91 -6.93 9.04
N ASN A 271 -69.63 -8.22 9.15
CA ASN A 271 -68.39 -8.78 9.66
C ASN A 271 -67.78 -9.78 8.67
N LEU A 272 -66.48 -9.68 8.49
CA LEU A 272 -65.63 -10.64 7.78
C LEU A 272 -64.72 -11.31 8.82
N TYR A 273 -64.81 -12.62 8.96
CA TYR A 273 -63.89 -13.42 9.77
C TYR A 273 -62.90 -14.11 8.87
N ILE A 274 -61.65 -13.65 8.89
CA ILE A 274 -60.62 -14.12 7.95
C ILE A 274 -59.76 -15.17 8.63
N LYS A 275 -59.54 -16.30 7.96
CA LYS A 275 -58.66 -17.39 8.40
C LYS A 275 -57.97 -18.01 7.19
N SER A 276 -57.10 -17.23 6.56
CA SER A 276 -56.43 -17.61 5.31
C SER A 276 -55.08 -18.26 5.56
N ARG A 277 -54.72 -19.20 4.69
CA ARG A 277 -53.39 -19.82 4.62
C ARG A 277 -52.86 -19.71 3.20
N ASN A 278 -51.58 -19.38 3.05
CA ASN A 278 -50.93 -19.18 1.74
C ASN A 278 -51.68 -18.14 0.88
N LEU A 279 -52.12 -17.04 1.50
CA LEU A 279 -52.78 -15.94 0.80
C LEU A 279 -51.75 -15.20 -0.04
N THR A 280 -52.02 -15.03 -1.32
CA THR A 280 -51.24 -14.16 -2.20
C THR A 280 -52.10 -12.96 -2.58
N VAL A 281 -51.54 -11.76 -2.48
CA VAL A 281 -52.17 -10.52 -2.94
C VAL A 281 -51.33 -9.94 -4.08
N ASP A 282 -51.91 -9.83 -5.27
CA ASP A 282 -51.27 -9.35 -6.48
C ASP A 282 -51.73 -7.92 -6.80
N ALA A 283 -50.95 -6.93 -6.35
CA ALA A 283 -51.23 -5.50 -6.49
C ALA A 283 -50.19 -4.80 -7.39
N ARG A 284 -50.08 -5.23 -8.66
CA ARG A 284 -49.01 -4.83 -9.61
C ARG A 284 -48.81 -3.34 -9.82
N THR A 285 -49.83 -2.52 -9.57
CA THR A 285 -49.76 -1.06 -9.72
C THR A 285 -49.26 -0.35 -8.45
N ALA A 286 -49.42 -0.98 -7.28
CA ALA A 286 -49.10 -0.38 -5.98
C ALA A 286 -47.85 -0.99 -5.33
N MET A 287 -47.53 -2.25 -5.63
CA MET A 287 -46.44 -3.01 -5.03
C MET A 287 -45.44 -3.49 -6.09
N ARG A 288 -44.17 -3.64 -5.70
CA ARG A 288 -43.09 -4.17 -6.56
C ARG A 288 -43.35 -5.63 -6.95
N GLU A 289 -43.81 -6.43 -5.99
CA GLU A 289 -44.01 -7.88 -6.11
C GLU A 289 -45.32 -8.28 -5.40
N PRO A 290 -45.92 -9.43 -5.77
CA PRO A 290 -47.02 -10.00 -5.01
C PRO A 290 -46.63 -10.25 -3.54
N ILE A 291 -47.57 -9.95 -2.64
CA ILE A 291 -47.41 -10.17 -1.20
C ILE A 291 -47.87 -11.59 -0.90
N LEU A 292 -46.94 -12.44 -0.45
CA LEU A 292 -47.24 -13.81 -0.03
C LEU A 292 -47.33 -13.86 1.50
N LEU A 293 -48.49 -14.23 2.01
CA LEU A 293 -48.76 -14.39 3.43
C LEU A 293 -49.01 -15.86 3.75
N LYS A 294 -48.17 -16.43 4.63
CA LYS A 294 -48.33 -17.81 5.08
C LYS A 294 -49.62 -17.96 5.89
N THR A 295 -49.91 -16.98 6.74
CA THR A 295 -51.15 -16.90 7.51
C THR A 295 -51.65 -15.46 7.59
N LEU A 296 -52.98 -15.30 7.47
CA LEU A 296 -53.67 -14.06 7.80
C LEU A 296 -54.95 -14.41 8.58
N THR A 297 -55.07 -13.89 9.80
CA THR A 297 -56.22 -14.14 10.68
C THR A 297 -56.70 -12.87 11.34
N GLY A 298 -58.01 -12.63 11.39
CA GLY A 298 -58.57 -11.50 12.11
C GLY A 298 -60.00 -11.18 11.67
N GLN A 299 -60.51 -10.04 12.14
CA GLN A 299 -61.86 -9.60 11.83
C GLN A 299 -61.85 -8.23 11.16
N VAL A 300 -62.63 -8.08 10.10
CA VAL A 300 -62.90 -6.78 9.45
C VAL A 300 -64.38 -6.50 9.56
N LYS A 301 -64.74 -5.32 10.06
CA LYS A 301 -66.12 -4.82 10.08
C LYS A 301 -66.28 -3.79 8.99
N TRP A 302 -67.40 -3.79 8.29
CA TRP A 302 -67.74 -2.68 7.40
C TRP A 302 -69.01 -1.97 7.89
N LEU A 303 -69.08 -0.68 7.63
CA LEU A 303 -70.24 0.18 7.78
C LEU A 303 -70.35 1.03 6.51
N HIS A 304 -71.53 1.13 5.94
CA HIS A 304 -71.81 1.95 4.76
C HIS A 304 -72.91 2.95 5.12
N GLU A 305 -72.55 4.23 5.16
CA GLU A 305 -73.44 5.31 5.55
C GLU A 305 -73.19 6.53 4.66
N LYS A 306 -74.25 7.18 4.18
CA LYS A 306 -74.18 8.38 3.31
C LYS A 306 -73.33 8.19 2.03
N GLY A 307 -73.25 6.98 1.48
CA GLY A 307 -72.47 6.68 0.27
C GLY A 307 -70.98 6.42 0.51
N GLU A 308 -70.54 6.35 1.77
CA GLU A 308 -69.15 6.09 2.15
C GLU A 308 -69.04 4.77 2.90
N TRP A 309 -68.01 3.98 2.56
CA TRP A 309 -67.65 2.75 3.24
C TRP A 309 -66.57 3.03 4.29
N ALA A 310 -66.84 2.61 5.52
CA ALA A 310 -65.89 2.57 6.61
C ALA A 310 -65.58 1.11 6.98
N PHE A 311 -64.31 0.73 6.87
CA PHE A 311 -63.79 -0.58 7.24
C PHE A 311 -63.01 -0.45 8.55
N LYS A 312 -63.29 -1.30 9.52
CA LYS A 312 -62.56 -1.38 10.79
C LYS A 312 -61.85 -2.73 10.90
N LEU A 313 -60.55 -2.67 11.13
CA LEU A 313 -59.67 -3.83 11.27
C LEU A 313 -59.45 -4.09 12.77
N ASP A 314 -60.04 -5.17 13.27
CA ASP A 314 -59.89 -5.61 14.65
C ASP A 314 -58.78 -6.69 14.72
N ASN A 315 -57.56 -6.24 15.02
CA ASN A 315 -56.35 -7.07 15.26
C ASN A 315 -56.11 -8.17 14.20
N ILE A 316 -55.72 -7.76 12.99
CA ILE A 316 -55.32 -8.67 11.91
C ILE A 316 -53.90 -9.15 12.17
N ALA A 317 -53.73 -10.43 12.50
CA ALA A 317 -52.43 -11.07 12.61
C ALA A 317 -51.96 -11.58 11.25
N VAL A 318 -50.73 -11.27 10.87
CA VAL A 318 -50.09 -11.69 9.62
C VAL A 318 -48.74 -12.33 9.90
N ALA A 319 -48.37 -13.34 9.11
CA ALA A 319 -47.03 -13.90 9.14
C ALA A 319 -46.65 -14.52 7.80
N ASN A 320 -45.36 -14.43 7.45
CA ASN A 320 -44.69 -15.16 6.39
C ASN A 320 -43.22 -15.39 6.76
N ASP A 321 -42.38 -15.73 5.78
CA ASP A 321 -40.96 -15.98 6.02
C ASP A 321 -40.14 -14.68 6.22
N ASP A 322 -40.68 -13.52 5.82
CA ASP A 322 -40.00 -12.22 5.91
C ASP A 322 -40.44 -11.40 7.14
N LEU A 323 -41.69 -11.56 7.60
CA LEU A 323 -42.27 -10.76 8.68
C LEU A 323 -43.36 -11.48 9.47
N ALA A 324 -43.60 -11.02 10.69
CA ALA A 324 -44.74 -11.41 11.52
C ALA A 324 -45.21 -10.25 12.40
N GLY A 325 -46.52 -10.07 12.55
CA GLY A 325 -47.06 -8.96 13.33
C GLY A 325 -48.58 -8.83 13.30
N ASN A 326 -49.05 -7.70 13.84
CA ASN A 326 -50.46 -7.35 13.93
C ASN A 326 -50.74 -5.99 13.28
N LEU A 327 -51.92 -5.87 12.66
CA LEU A 327 -52.43 -4.63 12.09
C LEU A 327 -53.80 -4.31 12.72
N TYR A 328 -54.02 -3.06 13.07
CA TYR A 328 -55.32 -2.59 13.54
C TYR A 328 -55.57 -1.16 13.07
N GLY A 329 -56.84 -0.79 12.90
CA GLY A 329 -57.17 0.51 12.36
C GLY A 329 -58.50 0.56 11.63
N GLY A 330 -58.63 1.50 10.70
CA GLY A 330 -59.74 1.59 9.78
C GLY A 330 -59.42 2.39 8.52
N PHE A 331 -60.26 2.20 7.52
CA PHE A 331 -60.19 2.89 6.24
C PHE A 331 -61.59 3.40 5.89
N GLN A 332 -61.72 4.68 5.55
CA GLN A 332 -62.97 5.29 5.12
C GLN A 332 -62.82 5.84 3.71
N THR A 333 -63.70 5.42 2.80
CA THR A 333 -63.76 5.98 1.45
C THR A 333 -64.35 7.39 1.51
N GLN A 334 -63.81 8.31 0.72
CA GLN A 334 -64.37 9.65 0.55
C GLN A 334 -64.36 10.01 -0.93
N ALA A 335 -65.51 10.43 -1.46
CA ALA A 335 -65.68 10.69 -2.89
C ALA A 335 -64.62 11.69 -3.42
N GLY A 336 -64.00 11.36 -4.55
CA GLY A 336 -62.97 12.20 -5.19
C GLY A 336 -61.58 12.14 -4.53
N THR A 337 -61.37 11.29 -3.52
CA THR A 337 -60.07 11.08 -2.86
C THR A 337 -59.68 9.61 -2.84
N LEU A 338 -58.46 9.29 -2.40
CA LEU A 338 -58.02 7.92 -2.11
C LEU A 338 -58.53 7.38 -0.76
N GLY A 339 -59.26 8.20 0.02
CA GLY A 339 -59.85 7.84 1.31
C GLY A 339 -58.99 8.19 2.52
N LEU A 340 -59.62 8.18 3.69
CA LEU A 340 -59.01 8.41 4.99
C LEU A 340 -58.53 7.08 5.57
N LEU A 341 -57.24 6.93 5.82
CA LEU A 341 -56.65 5.76 6.45
C LEU A 341 -56.25 6.10 7.88
N ASP A 342 -56.57 5.24 8.84
CA ASP A 342 -56.06 5.23 10.20
C ASP A 342 -55.55 3.82 10.48
N LEU A 343 -54.26 3.58 10.29
CA LEU A 343 -53.64 2.27 10.39
C LEU A 343 -52.50 2.30 11.41
N THR A 344 -52.42 1.25 12.23
CA THR A 344 -51.24 0.93 13.00
C THR A 344 -50.78 -0.48 12.67
N VAL A 345 -49.49 -0.63 12.42
CA VAL A 345 -48.82 -1.90 12.17
C VAL A 345 -47.77 -2.09 13.24
N SER A 346 -47.71 -3.26 13.85
CA SER A 346 -46.69 -3.64 14.82
C SER A 346 -46.13 -5.00 14.44
N LEU A 347 -44.87 -5.06 14.03
CA LEU A 347 -44.20 -6.30 13.67
C LEU A 347 -43.30 -6.75 14.84
N THR A 348 -43.41 -8.02 15.18
CA THR A 348 -42.52 -8.70 16.15
C THR A 348 -41.29 -9.29 15.49
N HIS A 349 -41.29 -9.36 14.15
CA HIS A 349 -40.18 -9.82 13.34
C HIS A 349 -40.28 -9.19 11.95
N GLY A 350 -39.14 -8.74 11.41
CA GLY A 350 -39.01 -8.29 10.03
C GLY A 350 -37.59 -8.44 9.50
N ASP A 351 -37.44 -9.02 8.32
CA ASP A 351 -36.19 -9.08 7.57
C ASP A 351 -35.96 -7.75 6.82
N LEU A 352 -34.91 -7.01 7.20
CA LEU A 352 -34.62 -5.69 6.64
C LEU A 352 -34.20 -5.77 5.16
N ARG A 353 -33.69 -6.92 4.70
CA ARG A 353 -33.38 -7.16 3.27
C ARG A 353 -34.62 -7.12 2.39
N ARG A 354 -35.80 -7.32 3.00
CA ARG A 354 -37.09 -7.35 2.32
C ARG A 354 -37.86 -6.04 2.46
N ALA A 355 -37.29 -5.00 3.08
CA ALA A 355 -37.97 -3.73 3.30
C ALA A 355 -38.56 -3.15 2.00
N ALA A 356 -37.79 -3.15 0.90
CA ALA A 356 -38.26 -2.67 -0.40
C ALA A 356 -39.49 -3.42 -0.95
N ARG A 357 -39.64 -4.71 -0.64
CA ARG A 357 -40.77 -5.54 -1.06
C ARG A 357 -42.09 -5.09 -0.40
N TYR A 358 -42.03 -4.60 0.83
CA TYR A 358 -43.20 -4.18 1.62
C TYR A 358 -43.47 -2.67 1.59
N THR A 359 -42.63 -1.89 0.89
CA THR A 359 -42.82 -0.45 0.69
C THR A 359 -43.65 -0.18 -0.57
N PRO A 360 -44.84 0.43 -0.46
CA PRO A 360 -45.66 0.77 -1.63
C PRO A 360 -44.98 1.78 -2.56
N LEU A 361 -45.17 1.64 -3.86
CA LEU A 361 -44.57 2.51 -4.89
C LEU A 361 -45.14 3.93 -4.88
N ILE A 362 -46.31 4.14 -4.25
CA ILE A 362 -46.86 5.47 -3.98
C ILE A 362 -46.10 6.18 -2.85
N ALA A 363 -45.50 5.41 -1.93
CA ALA A 363 -44.75 5.96 -0.80
C ALA A 363 -43.28 6.22 -1.14
N LEU A 364 -42.69 5.35 -1.95
CA LEU A 364 -41.30 5.47 -2.39
C LEU A 364 -41.23 5.15 -3.88
N ALA A 365 -40.84 6.14 -4.68
CA ALA A 365 -40.75 5.98 -6.13
C ALA A 365 -39.84 4.81 -6.52
N LYS A 366 -40.10 4.20 -7.67
CA LYS A 366 -39.42 2.96 -8.10
C LYS A 366 -37.90 3.04 -8.01
N LYS A 367 -37.28 4.15 -8.40
CA LYS A 367 -35.82 4.34 -8.33
C LYS A 367 -35.27 4.25 -6.91
N ASP A 368 -35.96 4.86 -5.95
CA ASP A 368 -35.52 4.91 -4.56
C ASP A 368 -35.86 3.59 -3.84
N ASN A 369 -36.94 2.92 -4.25
CA ASN A 369 -37.24 1.55 -3.85
C ASN A 369 -36.21 0.54 -4.39
N ASP A 370 -35.74 0.71 -5.63
CA ASP A 370 -34.64 -0.06 -6.22
C ASP A 370 -33.35 0.15 -5.41
N TRP A 371 -33.03 1.40 -5.01
CA TRP A 371 -31.90 1.67 -4.11
C TRP A 371 -32.07 0.98 -2.75
N LEU A 372 -33.25 1.04 -2.12
CA LEU A 372 -33.49 0.39 -0.83
C LEU A 372 -33.29 -1.13 -0.90
N ASN A 373 -33.68 -1.75 -2.02
CA ASN A 373 -33.48 -3.18 -2.26
C ASN A 373 -32.00 -3.55 -2.35
N ASP A 374 -31.20 -2.73 -3.04
CA ASP A 374 -29.79 -3.03 -3.29
C ASP A 374 -28.89 -2.60 -2.12
N ALA A 375 -29.30 -1.58 -1.36
CA ALA A 375 -28.53 -1.03 -0.24
C ALA A 375 -28.64 -1.90 1.02
N MET A 376 -29.80 -2.51 1.31
CA MET A 376 -30.02 -3.31 2.52
C MET A 376 -29.54 -4.76 2.33
N LEU A 377 -28.30 -5.05 2.73
CA LEU A 377 -27.66 -6.35 2.49
C LEU A 377 -27.99 -7.41 3.54
N SER A 378 -28.19 -7.00 4.80
CA SER A 378 -28.57 -7.88 5.91
C SER A 378 -29.19 -7.08 7.05
N GLY A 379 -29.76 -7.78 8.03
CA GLY A 379 -30.34 -7.19 9.24
C GLY A 379 -31.76 -7.66 9.51
N HIS A 380 -32.19 -7.53 10.76
CA HIS A 380 -33.54 -7.86 11.20
C HIS A 380 -34.04 -6.82 12.21
N THR A 381 -35.35 -6.80 12.42
CA THR A 381 -36.01 -5.95 13.42
C THR A 381 -37.02 -6.77 14.22
N GLU A 382 -37.06 -6.56 15.53
CA GLU A 382 -38.02 -7.20 16.46
C GLU A 382 -39.06 -6.21 17.03
N ASP A 383 -38.81 -4.90 16.91
CA ASP A 383 -39.76 -3.83 17.23
C ASP A 383 -39.84 -2.88 16.03
N PHE A 384 -40.78 -3.16 15.13
CA PHE A 384 -41.16 -2.23 14.07
C PHE A 384 -42.60 -1.77 14.29
N ARG A 385 -42.80 -0.46 14.26
CA ARG A 385 -44.10 0.18 14.38
C ARG A 385 -44.28 1.20 13.26
N LEU A 386 -45.43 1.12 12.58
CA LEU A 386 -45.89 2.11 11.61
C LEU A 386 -47.25 2.64 12.08
N ARG A 387 -47.38 3.96 12.15
CA ARG A 387 -48.62 4.66 12.40
C ARG A 387 -48.89 5.60 11.23
N LEU A 388 -50.00 5.37 10.54
CA LEU A 388 -50.43 6.15 9.39
C LEU A 388 -51.86 6.64 9.63
N LYS A 389 -52.07 7.95 9.64
CA LYS A 389 -53.40 8.56 9.83
C LYS A 389 -53.57 9.76 8.91
N GLY A 390 -54.51 9.76 7.99
CA GLY A 390 -54.79 10.92 7.13
C GLY A 390 -55.41 10.55 5.79
N ASN A 391 -55.60 11.54 4.92
CA ASN A 391 -56.11 11.35 3.56
C ASN A 391 -54.99 10.84 2.66
N LEU A 392 -55.16 9.66 2.05
CA LEU A 392 -54.17 9.04 1.19
C LEU A 392 -53.88 9.87 -0.09
N SER A 393 -54.78 10.77 -0.48
CA SER A 393 -54.53 11.71 -1.59
C SER A 393 -53.47 12.77 -1.29
N ASP A 394 -53.18 13.01 -0.01
CA ASP A 394 -52.24 14.04 0.45
C ASP A 394 -50.86 13.45 0.77
N PHE A 395 -50.57 12.21 0.36
CA PHE A 395 -49.27 11.57 0.61
C PHE A 395 -48.14 12.24 -0.21
N PRO A 396 -46.94 12.49 0.37
CA PRO A 396 -46.54 12.21 1.76
C PRO A 396 -47.19 13.15 2.78
N LEU A 397 -47.63 12.57 3.90
CA LEU A 397 -48.31 13.31 4.96
C LEU A 397 -47.35 14.23 5.73
N ASP A 398 -47.84 15.40 6.12
CA ASP A 398 -47.06 16.49 6.72
C ASP A 398 -46.67 16.27 8.22
N GLY A 399 -47.10 15.17 8.83
CA GLY A 399 -46.78 14.81 10.21
C GLY A 399 -47.63 15.54 11.26
N THR A 400 -48.73 16.20 10.87
CA THR A 400 -49.69 16.81 11.79
C THR A 400 -50.56 15.76 12.49
N LYS A 401 -51.35 16.17 13.50
CA LYS A 401 -52.27 15.25 14.22
C LYS A 401 -53.36 14.65 13.33
N ASP A 402 -53.68 15.32 12.23
CA ASP A 402 -54.71 14.93 11.28
C ASP A 402 -54.13 14.25 10.03
N ALA A 403 -52.82 14.43 9.78
CA ALA A 403 -52.03 13.77 8.74
C ALA A 403 -50.70 13.25 9.33
N LEU A 404 -50.76 12.15 10.08
CA LEU A 404 -49.64 11.52 10.78
C LEU A 404 -49.02 10.40 9.93
N PHE A 405 -47.71 10.46 9.73
CA PHE A 405 -46.90 9.37 9.22
C PHE A 405 -45.71 9.18 10.17
N GLU A 406 -45.74 8.08 10.93
CA GLU A 406 -44.66 7.73 11.85
C GLU A 406 -44.21 6.29 11.60
N ILE A 407 -42.91 6.10 11.42
CA ILE A 407 -42.26 4.80 11.42
C ILE A 407 -41.22 4.82 12.53
N SER A 408 -41.14 3.75 13.30
CA SER A 408 -40.06 3.51 14.26
C SER A 408 -39.64 2.04 14.19
N ALA A 409 -38.34 1.78 14.14
CA ALA A 409 -37.80 0.43 14.08
C ALA A 409 -36.51 0.32 14.91
N HIS A 410 -36.35 -0.78 15.63
CA HIS A 410 -35.07 -1.18 16.20
C HIS A 410 -34.42 -2.25 15.31
N GLY A 411 -33.27 -1.96 14.72
CA GLY A 411 -32.56 -2.85 13.81
C GLY A 411 -31.31 -3.45 14.45
N GLU A 412 -31.10 -4.74 14.26
CA GLU A 412 -29.90 -5.45 14.70
C GLU A 412 -29.19 -6.19 13.57
N GLY A 413 -27.85 -6.16 13.61
CA GLY A 413 -26.98 -6.84 12.65
C GLY A 413 -27.16 -6.35 11.21
N ALA A 414 -27.56 -5.09 11.02
CA ALA A 414 -27.83 -4.57 9.69
C ALA A 414 -26.54 -4.23 8.94
N ALA A 415 -26.55 -4.44 7.63
CA ALA A 415 -25.46 -4.03 6.74
C ALA A 415 -26.02 -3.23 5.56
N VAL A 416 -25.43 -2.05 5.31
CA VAL A 416 -25.92 -1.06 4.34
C VAL A 416 -24.81 -0.63 3.39
N ALA A 417 -25.05 -0.84 2.10
CA ALA A 417 -24.23 -0.33 0.99
C ALA A 417 -24.88 0.92 0.40
N PHE A 418 -24.58 2.09 0.98
CA PHE A 418 -25.24 3.35 0.62
C PHE A 418 -24.86 3.89 -0.78
N ALA A 419 -23.66 3.55 -1.29
CA ALA A 419 -23.22 3.87 -2.65
C ALA A 419 -22.14 2.90 -3.15
N LYS A 420 -22.07 2.69 -4.48
CA LYS A 420 -21.21 1.67 -5.12
C LYS A 420 -19.71 1.86 -4.86
N ASP A 421 -19.23 3.10 -4.85
CA ASP A 421 -17.80 3.43 -4.68
C ASP A 421 -17.44 3.71 -3.21
N TRP A 422 -18.35 3.42 -2.28
CA TRP A 422 -18.13 3.62 -0.84
C TRP A 422 -18.08 2.27 -0.11
N PRO A 423 -17.26 2.15 0.94
CA PRO A 423 -17.27 0.97 1.80
C PRO A 423 -18.62 0.76 2.49
N THR A 424 -19.03 -0.49 2.64
CA THR A 424 -20.25 -0.89 3.34
C THR A 424 -20.13 -0.64 4.85
N ILE A 425 -21.23 -0.21 5.48
CA ILE A 425 -21.38 -0.19 6.94
C ILE A 425 -22.02 -1.51 7.35
N GLU A 426 -21.42 -2.20 8.32
CA GLU A 426 -21.82 -3.53 8.79
C GLU A 426 -22.07 -3.53 10.30
N ASN A 427 -22.75 -4.57 10.80
CA ASN A 427 -23.04 -4.77 12.22
C ASN A 427 -23.72 -3.55 12.87
N ILE A 428 -24.59 -2.89 12.13
CA ILE A 428 -25.36 -1.75 12.63
C ILE A 428 -26.37 -2.28 13.65
N SER A 429 -26.32 -1.73 14.85
CA SER A 429 -27.36 -1.85 15.87
C SER A 429 -27.84 -0.44 16.20
N GLY A 430 -29.15 -0.20 16.10
CA GLY A 430 -29.67 1.15 16.28
C GLY A 430 -31.17 1.31 16.06
N GLU A 431 -31.62 2.53 16.32
CA GLU A 431 -32.99 2.96 16.13
C GLU A 431 -33.12 3.79 14.86
N PHE A 432 -34.19 3.53 14.13
CA PHE A 432 -34.61 4.25 12.94
C PHE A 432 -35.99 4.86 13.21
N SER A 433 -36.17 6.13 12.86
CA SER A 433 -37.48 6.78 12.94
C SER A 433 -37.74 7.72 11.77
N ILE A 434 -38.97 7.73 11.30
CA ILE A 434 -39.52 8.74 10.39
C ILE A 434 -40.73 9.37 11.06
N ARG A 435 -40.82 10.69 11.08
CA ARG A 435 -42.00 11.45 11.51
C ARG A 435 -42.30 12.55 10.51
N GLY A 436 -43.40 12.42 9.77
CA GLY A 436 -43.74 13.31 8.67
C GLY A 436 -42.66 13.28 7.58
N ASN A 437 -42.00 14.42 7.37
CA ASN A 437 -40.89 14.59 6.44
C ASN A 437 -39.49 14.49 7.09
N LYS A 438 -39.39 14.16 8.38
CA LYS A 438 -38.13 14.04 9.10
C LYS A 438 -37.71 12.57 9.25
N LEU A 439 -36.46 12.25 8.93
CA LEU A 439 -35.86 10.94 9.17
C LEU A 439 -34.68 11.08 10.13
N GLU A 440 -34.61 10.21 11.13
CA GLU A 440 -33.51 10.13 12.09
C GLU A 440 -33.10 8.66 12.31
N VAL A 441 -31.79 8.42 12.30
CA VAL A 441 -31.16 7.15 12.63
C VAL A 441 -30.17 7.41 13.73
N TYR A 442 -30.25 6.62 14.80
CA TYR A 442 -29.27 6.60 15.88
C TYR A 442 -28.72 5.18 16.03
N ALA A 443 -27.44 5.01 15.69
CA ALA A 443 -26.73 3.74 15.82
C ALA A 443 -25.61 3.89 16.88
N PRO A 444 -25.79 3.37 18.10
CA PRO A 444 -24.74 3.39 19.13
C PRO A 444 -23.49 2.60 18.71
N SER A 445 -23.64 1.60 17.84
CA SER A 445 -22.52 0.82 17.30
C SER A 445 -22.73 0.44 15.84
N ALA A 446 -21.69 0.61 15.04
CA ALA A 446 -21.57 0.06 13.70
C ALA A 446 -20.10 -0.22 13.39
N THR A 447 -19.83 -0.85 12.25
CA THR A 447 -18.47 -1.11 11.77
C THR A 447 -18.31 -0.76 10.30
N MET A 448 -17.15 -0.25 9.91
CA MET A 448 -16.82 0.00 8.50
C MET A 448 -15.34 -0.30 8.26
N LEU A 449 -15.01 -1.21 7.34
CA LEU A 449 -13.62 -1.65 7.10
C LEU A 449 -12.88 -2.13 8.38
N GLY A 450 -13.62 -2.61 9.38
CA GLY A 450 -13.09 -3.00 10.68
C GLY A 450 -12.92 -1.85 11.70
N ALA A 451 -13.11 -0.58 11.29
CA ALA A 451 -13.23 0.54 12.22
C ALA A 451 -14.53 0.44 13.04
N ARG A 452 -14.46 0.68 14.34
CA ARG A 452 -15.65 0.73 15.20
C ARG A 452 -16.21 2.13 15.17
N ILE A 453 -17.49 2.25 14.84
CA ILE A 453 -18.21 3.51 14.79
C ILE A 453 -19.12 3.59 16.02
N HIS A 454 -19.07 4.70 16.73
CA HIS A 454 -19.85 5.01 17.92
C HIS A 454 -20.72 6.24 17.69
N ASN A 455 -21.86 6.30 18.40
CA ASN A 455 -22.75 7.45 18.42
C ASN A 455 -23.16 7.98 17.03
N LEU A 456 -23.31 7.09 16.04
CA LEU A 456 -23.64 7.48 14.68
C LEU A 456 -25.08 8.00 14.63
N THR A 457 -25.22 9.28 14.34
CA THR A 457 -26.49 9.95 14.12
C THR A 457 -26.57 10.36 12.66
N ILE A 458 -27.62 9.93 11.98
CA ILE A 458 -27.94 10.35 10.61
C ILE A 458 -29.32 11.01 10.65
N ALA A 459 -29.43 12.23 10.13
CA ALA A 459 -30.68 12.96 10.08
C ALA A 459 -30.93 13.53 8.68
N LEU A 460 -32.17 13.42 8.22
CA LEU A 460 -32.73 14.25 7.15
C LEU A 460 -33.81 15.12 7.81
N PRO A 461 -33.47 16.35 8.26
CA PRO A 461 -34.38 17.22 8.98
C PRO A 461 -35.67 17.55 8.21
N ASP A 462 -35.57 17.63 6.88
CA ASP A 462 -36.68 17.82 5.95
C ASP A 462 -36.39 17.15 4.60
N MET A 463 -37.00 15.98 4.37
CA MET A 463 -36.91 15.22 3.12
C MET A 463 -37.59 15.93 1.93
N MET A 464 -38.43 16.93 2.19
CA MET A 464 -39.14 17.70 1.16
C MET A 464 -38.43 19.03 0.82
N SER A 465 -37.34 19.37 1.54
CA SER A 465 -36.52 20.54 1.22
C SER A 465 -35.92 20.42 -0.19
N PRO A 466 -35.83 21.52 -0.98
CA PRO A 466 -35.23 21.50 -2.32
C PRO A 466 -33.80 20.95 -2.39
N ASP A 467 -33.06 20.98 -1.28
CA ASP A 467 -31.69 20.47 -1.18
C ASP A 467 -31.52 19.18 -0.37
N MET A 468 -32.61 18.67 0.24
CA MET A 468 -32.66 17.41 1.01
C MET A 468 -31.41 17.19 1.87
N PRO A 469 -31.25 17.95 2.97
CA PRO A 469 -30.00 18.01 3.72
C PRO A 469 -29.76 16.75 4.56
N LEU A 470 -28.70 16.02 4.27
CA LEU A 470 -28.23 14.88 5.05
C LEU A 470 -27.21 15.35 6.08
N GLU A 471 -27.56 15.22 7.36
CA GLU A 471 -26.66 15.47 8.49
C GLU A 471 -26.13 14.14 9.02
N ILE A 472 -24.80 14.04 9.16
CA ILE A 472 -24.13 12.86 9.71
C ILE A 472 -23.24 13.34 10.85
N LYS A 473 -23.33 12.67 11.99
CA LYS A 473 -22.42 12.85 13.13
C LYS A 473 -22.02 11.49 13.67
N GLY A 474 -20.76 11.28 13.99
CA GLY A 474 -20.32 10.03 14.57
C GLY A 474 -18.85 10.05 14.95
N GLU A 475 -18.46 9.05 15.72
CA GLU A 475 -17.11 8.83 16.19
C GLU A 475 -16.60 7.50 15.62
N ALA A 476 -15.34 7.43 15.24
CA ALA A 476 -14.74 6.20 14.71
C ALA A 476 -13.39 5.92 15.37
N GLU A 477 -13.18 4.67 15.79
CA GLU A 477 -11.94 4.19 16.38
C GLU A 477 -11.36 3.06 15.53
N ALA A 478 -10.12 3.23 15.10
CA ALA A 478 -9.40 2.24 14.31
C ALA A 478 -7.89 2.44 14.36
N GLY A 479 -7.15 1.47 13.81
CA GLY A 479 -5.77 1.70 13.42
C GLY A 479 -5.70 2.74 12.30
N ASN A 480 -4.71 3.62 12.29
CA ASN A 480 -4.60 4.70 11.30
C ASN A 480 -4.47 4.20 9.85
N ASN A 481 -3.97 2.98 9.67
CA ASN A 481 -3.97 2.30 8.37
C ASN A 481 -5.39 2.12 7.81
N VAL A 482 -6.39 1.90 8.66
CA VAL A 482 -7.81 1.77 8.26
C VAL A 482 -8.37 3.10 7.78
N PHE A 483 -8.01 4.22 8.42
CA PHE A 483 -8.42 5.55 7.95
C PHE A 483 -7.80 5.89 6.58
N LEU A 484 -6.53 5.54 6.37
CA LEU A 484 -5.89 5.68 5.05
C LEU A 484 -6.54 4.76 4.00
N GLU A 485 -6.88 3.52 4.37
CA GLU A 485 -7.58 2.58 3.49
C GLU A 485 -8.99 3.09 3.12
N PHE A 486 -9.72 3.68 4.07
CA PHE A 486 -11.00 4.34 3.81
C PHE A 486 -10.87 5.45 2.77
N VAL A 487 -9.84 6.31 2.88
CA VAL A 487 -9.59 7.35 1.88
C VAL A 487 -9.29 6.72 0.51
N GLN A 488 -8.46 5.67 0.45
CA GLN A 488 -8.11 4.98 -0.80
C GLN A 488 -9.30 4.28 -1.47
N LYS A 489 -10.21 3.70 -0.68
CA LYS A 489 -11.40 2.96 -1.14
C LYS A 489 -12.66 3.80 -1.27
N SER A 490 -12.56 5.13 -1.16
CA SER A 490 -13.71 6.04 -1.29
C SER A 490 -13.41 7.19 -2.25
N PRO A 491 -14.43 7.93 -2.72
CA PRO A 491 -14.23 9.12 -3.56
C PRO A 491 -13.43 10.23 -2.87
N VAL A 492 -13.21 10.15 -1.55
CA VAL A 492 -12.42 11.12 -0.77
C VAL A 492 -11.01 11.27 -1.35
N ARG A 493 -10.38 10.19 -1.83
CA ARG A 493 -9.08 10.26 -2.51
C ARG A 493 -9.07 11.27 -3.67
N GLY A 494 -10.15 11.31 -4.46
CA GLY A 494 -10.33 12.27 -5.55
C GLY A 494 -10.51 13.70 -5.04
N TYR A 495 -11.28 13.90 -3.96
CA TYR A 495 -11.50 15.23 -3.37
C TYR A 495 -10.23 15.87 -2.80
N ILE A 496 -9.26 15.07 -2.36
CA ILE A 496 -7.96 15.54 -1.86
C ILE A 496 -6.82 15.43 -2.89
N ASN A 497 -7.15 15.20 -4.18
CA ASN A 497 -6.17 15.05 -5.28
C ASN A 497 -5.07 13.99 -5.01
N GLY A 498 -5.40 12.93 -4.27
CA GLY A 498 -4.47 11.86 -3.91
C GLY A 498 -3.37 12.28 -2.93
N PHE A 499 -3.59 13.29 -2.09
CA PHE A 499 -2.58 13.78 -1.12
C PHE A 499 -2.00 12.67 -0.22
N THR A 500 -2.81 11.67 0.14
CA THR A 500 -2.41 10.53 0.99
C THR A 500 -1.78 9.36 0.23
N ASP A 501 -1.58 9.48 -1.09
CA ASP A 501 -0.99 8.41 -1.90
C ASP A 501 0.48 8.21 -1.50
N GLY A 502 0.85 6.98 -1.14
CA GLY A 502 2.21 6.62 -0.69
C GLY A 502 2.48 6.89 0.79
N MET A 503 1.53 7.45 1.54
CA MET A 503 1.63 7.57 3.00
C MET A 503 1.34 6.24 3.69
N SER A 504 2.00 5.99 4.83
CA SER A 504 1.64 4.91 5.74
C SER A 504 1.58 5.40 7.18
N ALA A 505 0.68 4.83 7.97
CA ALA A 505 0.52 5.21 9.37
C ALA A 505 0.21 3.96 10.21
N SER A 506 0.79 3.91 11.40
CA SER A 506 0.55 2.87 12.39
C SER A 506 0.21 3.50 13.74
N GLY A 507 -0.43 2.74 14.63
CA GLY A 507 -1.05 3.26 15.84
C GLY A 507 -2.55 3.44 15.69
N ASN A 508 -3.21 3.84 16.78
CA ASN A 508 -4.66 4.01 16.83
C ASN A 508 -5.02 5.50 16.78
N GLY A 509 -6.07 5.81 16.02
CA GLY A 509 -6.66 7.13 15.98
C GLY A 509 -8.14 7.08 16.39
N HIS A 510 -8.61 8.19 16.94
CA HIS A 510 -10.02 8.43 17.23
C HIS A 510 -10.48 9.62 16.38
N LEU A 511 -11.47 9.40 15.52
CA LEU A 511 -12.00 10.37 14.57
C LEU A 511 -13.40 10.79 14.98
N GLU A 512 -13.60 12.06 15.29
CA GLU A 512 -14.92 12.68 15.38
C GLU A 512 -15.25 13.30 14.02
N LEU A 513 -16.41 12.99 13.45
CA LEU A 513 -16.83 13.49 12.14
C LEU A 513 -18.24 14.08 12.20
N SER A 514 -18.40 15.27 11.61
CA SER A 514 -19.69 15.88 11.31
C SER A 514 -19.73 16.28 9.83
N ALA A 515 -20.77 15.86 9.12
CA ALA A 515 -20.96 16.22 7.72
C ALA A 515 -22.38 16.73 7.48
N TYR A 516 -22.49 17.72 6.59
CA TYR A 516 -23.74 18.23 6.04
C TYR A 516 -23.66 18.09 4.52
N VAL A 517 -24.48 17.20 3.96
CA VAL A 517 -24.45 16.82 2.55
C VAL A 517 -25.81 17.16 1.92
N PRO A 518 -25.87 18.19 1.06
CA PRO A 518 -27.05 18.46 0.24
C PRO A 518 -27.19 17.34 -0.81
N LEU A 519 -28.19 16.48 -0.68
CA LEU A 519 -28.39 15.39 -1.65
C LEU A 519 -28.94 15.88 -2.99
N LEU A 520 -29.58 17.05 -2.99
CA LEU A 520 -30.15 17.71 -4.18
C LEU A 520 -29.62 19.15 -4.34
N GLY A 521 -29.81 19.73 -5.52
CA GLY A 521 -29.53 21.15 -5.77
C GLY A 521 -28.06 21.54 -6.01
N GLY A 522 -27.13 20.59 -6.09
CA GLY A 522 -25.76 20.81 -6.56
C GLY A 522 -24.85 21.66 -5.65
N LYS A 523 -25.27 21.92 -4.41
CA LYS A 523 -24.45 22.62 -3.41
C LYS A 523 -23.32 21.68 -2.91
N PRO A 524 -22.12 22.19 -2.60
CA PRO A 524 -21.04 21.37 -2.07
C PRO A 524 -21.35 20.88 -0.66
N ALA A 525 -20.86 19.68 -0.32
CA ALA A 525 -20.91 19.16 1.03
C ALA A 525 -20.00 19.99 1.97
N LYS A 526 -20.44 20.17 3.21
CA LYS A 526 -19.63 20.72 4.29
C LYS A 526 -19.21 19.59 5.21
N VAL A 527 -17.94 19.55 5.57
CA VAL A 527 -17.40 18.51 6.43
C VAL A 527 -16.59 19.19 7.52
N SER A 528 -16.66 18.66 8.74
CA SER A 528 -15.82 19.06 9.86
C SER A 528 -15.43 17.79 10.59
N GLY A 529 -14.14 17.57 10.78
CA GLY A 529 -13.64 16.40 11.48
C GLY A 529 -12.47 16.72 12.37
N THR A 530 -12.30 15.92 13.41
CA THR A 530 -11.18 16.00 14.35
C THR A 530 -10.59 14.62 14.56
N LEU A 531 -9.33 14.44 14.16
CA LEU A 531 -8.57 13.21 14.37
C LEU A 531 -7.62 13.40 15.56
N LEU A 532 -7.81 12.60 16.60
CA LEU A 532 -6.97 12.53 17.78
C LEU A 532 -5.95 11.39 17.63
N GLU A 533 -4.67 11.76 17.65
CA GLU A 533 -3.54 10.84 17.57
C GLU A 533 -2.98 10.56 18.97
N GLN A 534 -2.82 9.28 19.32
CA GLN A 534 -2.41 8.83 20.66
C GLN A 534 -1.09 8.05 20.67
N GLY A 535 -0.09 8.51 19.90
CA GLY A 535 1.24 7.89 19.84
C GLY A 535 1.45 7.06 18.58
N SER A 536 1.16 7.65 17.44
CA SER A 536 1.18 6.99 16.13
C SER A 536 2.47 7.27 15.36
N ASP A 537 2.94 6.29 14.59
CA ASP A 537 4.07 6.47 13.68
C ASP A 537 3.53 6.75 12.28
N ILE A 538 3.90 7.89 11.69
CA ILE A 538 3.37 8.39 10.41
C ILE A 538 4.54 8.61 9.43
N ASP A 539 4.50 7.87 8.33
CA ASP A 539 5.42 7.99 7.20
C ASP A 539 4.74 8.70 6.03
N PHE A 540 5.31 9.83 5.61
CA PHE A 540 4.85 10.62 4.48
C PHE A 540 5.53 10.24 3.15
N GLY A 541 6.42 9.23 3.16
CA GLY A 541 7.15 8.77 1.99
C GLY A 541 8.48 9.49 1.74
N ALA A 542 9.02 9.33 0.53
CA ALA A 542 10.40 9.67 0.21
C ALA A 542 10.75 11.17 0.41
N GLY A 543 11.68 11.43 1.34
CA GLY A 543 12.25 12.76 1.57
C GLY A 543 11.60 13.57 2.68
N VAL A 544 10.69 12.98 3.46
CA VAL A 544 10.18 13.51 4.73
C VAL A 544 10.61 12.56 5.85
N PRO A 545 11.20 13.04 6.97
CA PRO A 545 11.53 12.16 8.09
C PRO A 545 10.28 11.50 8.68
N LEU A 546 10.40 10.25 9.14
CA LEU A 546 9.35 9.54 9.86
C LEU A 546 8.96 10.33 11.13
N LEU A 547 7.66 10.55 11.34
CA LEU A 547 7.14 11.10 12.58
C LEU A 547 6.82 9.93 13.51
N ARG A 548 7.60 9.76 14.57
CA ARG A 548 7.35 8.71 15.56
C ARG A 548 6.54 9.24 16.73
N ASN A 549 5.76 8.38 17.37
CA ASN A 549 5.11 8.66 18.65
C ASN A 549 4.25 9.95 18.61
N THR A 550 3.57 10.17 17.48
CA THR A 550 2.82 11.38 17.17
C THR A 550 1.60 11.49 18.08
N ARG A 551 1.49 12.61 18.80
CA ARG A 551 0.37 12.94 19.68
C ARG A 551 -0.13 14.35 19.38
N GLY A 552 -1.43 14.47 19.19
CA GLY A 552 -2.05 15.76 18.96
C GLY A 552 -3.38 15.63 18.26
N THR A 553 -3.94 16.77 17.90
CA THR A 553 -5.26 16.86 17.29
C THR A 553 -5.13 17.52 15.92
N LEU A 554 -5.64 16.84 14.90
CA LEU A 554 -5.77 17.36 13.54
C LEU A 554 -7.24 17.64 13.27
N SER A 555 -7.60 18.91 13.13
CA SER A 555 -8.94 19.32 12.71
C SER A 555 -8.95 19.63 11.22
N PHE A 556 -9.99 19.27 10.51
CA PHE A 556 -10.12 19.53 9.08
C PHE A 556 -11.56 19.89 8.70
N THR A 557 -11.69 20.64 7.61
CA THR A 557 -12.95 20.98 6.95
C THR A 557 -12.92 20.57 5.48
N GLU A 558 -13.98 20.84 4.72
CA GLU A 558 -13.97 20.67 3.25
C GLU A 558 -12.93 21.56 2.54
N SER A 559 -12.43 22.59 3.21
CA SER A 559 -11.61 23.66 2.65
C SER A 559 -10.17 23.70 3.19
N GLY A 560 -9.85 22.95 4.25
CA GLY A 560 -8.49 22.92 4.78
C GLY A 560 -8.30 22.08 6.04
N MET A 561 -7.07 22.04 6.54
CA MET A 561 -6.70 21.37 7.78
C MET A 561 -5.88 22.27 8.70
N LYS A 562 -6.00 22.01 10.00
CA LYS A 562 -5.30 22.71 11.06
C LYS A 562 -4.87 21.73 12.13
N ALA A 563 -3.61 21.80 12.53
CA ALA A 563 -3.09 21.09 13.68
C ALA A 563 -2.20 22.04 14.48
N ASP A 564 -2.50 22.20 15.77
CA ASP A 564 -1.75 23.09 16.66
C ASP A 564 -0.95 22.24 17.65
N ASN A 565 0.35 22.51 17.75
CA ASN A 565 1.26 21.95 18.75
C ASN A 565 1.27 20.40 18.79
N VAL A 566 1.23 19.74 17.63
CA VAL A 566 1.38 18.28 17.52
C VAL A 566 2.78 17.89 17.96
N ALA A 567 2.87 17.00 18.96
CA ALA A 567 4.13 16.48 19.46
C ALA A 567 4.51 15.20 18.71
N ALA A 568 5.75 15.09 18.24
CA ALA A 568 6.27 13.88 17.62
C ALA A 568 7.78 13.79 17.86
N ASP A 569 8.33 12.59 17.75
CA ASP A 569 9.77 12.36 17.76
C ASP A 569 10.28 12.38 16.30
N ILE A 570 11.09 13.39 15.97
CA ILE A 570 11.60 13.68 14.63
C ILE A 570 13.11 13.91 14.71
N LEU A 571 13.89 13.28 13.82
CA LEU A 571 15.38 13.36 13.83
C LEU A 571 16.01 12.95 15.18
N GLY A 572 15.49 11.89 15.79
CA GLY A 572 16.01 11.31 17.04
C GLY A 572 15.60 12.02 18.33
N GLY A 573 14.78 13.08 18.27
CA GLY A 573 14.33 13.81 19.47
C GLY A 573 12.98 14.51 19.33
N PRO A 574 12.49 15.14 20.40
CA PRO A 574 11.14 15.70 20.43
C PRO A 574 11.02 16.95 19.55
N ALA A 575 9.91 17.04 18.83
CA ALA A 575 9.54 18.14 17.97
C ALA A 575 8.06 18.51 18.13
N ARG A 576 7.76 19.76 17.82
CA ARG A 576 6.39 20.32 17.77
C ARG A 576 6.11 20.80 16.36
N LEU A 577 4.95 20.40 15.85
CA LEU A 577 4.47 20.68 14.51
C LEU A 577 3.19 21.51 14.59
N ASN A 578 3.11 22.58 13.81
CA ASN A 578 1.87 23.28 13.51
C ASN A 578 1.60 23.19 12.01
N VAL A 579 0.38 22.87 11.62
CA VAL A 579 -0.05 22.75 10.22
C VAL A 579 -1.24 23.66 10.00
N THR A 580 -1.24 24.41 8.90
CA THR A 580 -2.35 25.24 8.45
C THR A 580 -2.50 25.18 6.94
N SER A 581 -3.72 25.01 6.45
CA SER A 581 -4.04 25.19 5.04
C SER A 581 -4.19 26.67 4.67
N THR A 582 -3.83 27.03 3.43
CA THR A 582 -4.04 28.37 2.87
C THR A 582 -5.25 28.40 1.95
N GLU A 583 -5.89 29.58 1.81
CA GLU A 583 -6.90 29.82 0.78
C GLU A 583 -6.33 29.45 -0.60
N GLY A 584 -6.93 28.45 -1.28
CA GLY A 584 -6.43 27.89 -2.55
C GLY A 584 -5.84 26.48 -2.47
N GLY A 585 -5.93 25.79 -1.32
CA GLY A 585 -5.56 24.36 -1.20
C GLY A 585 -4.07 24.09 -0.95
N GLY A 586 -3.30 25.13 -0.60
CA GLY A 586 -1.93 24.98 -0.15
C GLY A 586 -1.85 24.53 1.31
N VAL A 587 -0.76 23.87 1.69
CA VAL A 587 -0.49 23.42 3.07
C VAL A 587 0.81 24.05 3.54
N ASN A 588 0.77 24.76 4.67
CA ASN A 588 1.95 25.24 5.35
C ASN A 588 2.12 24.48 6.66
N ALA A 589 3.33 24.01 6.92
CA ALA A 589 3.70 23.42 8.19
C ALA A 589 4.94 24.11 8.75
N SER A 590 4.93 24.34 10.06
CA SER A 590 6.09 24.83 10.81
C SER A 590 6.44 23.80 11.87
N VAL A 591 7.70 23.40 11.89
CA VAL A 591 8.22 22.38 12.80
C VAL A 591 9.35 23.00 13.60
N GLN A 592 9.36 22.78 14.91
CA GLN A 592 10.44 23.19 15.80
C GLN A 592 10.78 22.02 16.71
N GLY A 593 12.06 21.66 16.78
CA GLY A 593 12.46 20.49 17.55
C GLY A 593 13.92 20.54 17.99
N ARG A 594 14.31 19.49 18.72
CA ARG A 594 15.70 19.24 19.08
C ARG A 594 16.13 17.91 18.49
N ALA A 595 17.04 17.96 17.53
CA ALA A 595 17.63 16.76 16.96
C ALA A 595 18.61 16.16 17.96
N ASN A 596 18.68 14.83 18.01
CA ASN A 596 19.65 14.08 18.80
C ASN A 596 20.34 13.08 17.87
N LEU A 597 21.58 13.37 17.52
CA LEU A 597 22.33 12.53 16.58
C LEU A 597 22.72 11.19 17.21
N ASP A 598 22.99 11.16 18.52
CA ASP A 598 23.32 9.91 19.20
C ASP A 598 22.17 8.89 19.13
N ALA A 599 20.92 9.36 19.28
CA ALA A 599 19.72 8.53 19.09
C ALA A 599 19.45 8.19 17.61
N LEU A 600 19.77 9.11 16.69
CA LEU A 600 19.58 8.88 15.26
C LEU A 600 20.51 7.78 14.73
N HIS A 601 21.72 7.66 15.27
CA HIS A 601 22.71 6.64 14.85
C HIS A 601 22.25 5.21 15.14
N GLU A 602 21.43 5.01 16.17
CA GLU A 602 20.85 3.68 16.46
C GLU A 602 19.89 3.23 15.36
N THR A 603 19.32 4.18 14.62
CA THR A 603 18.32 3.93 13.57
C THR A 603 18.85 4.08 12.15
N GLU A 604 19.89 4.90 11.93
CA GLU A 604 20.44 5.25 10.62
C GLU A 604 21.95 5.01 10.58
N THR A 605 22.41 4.05 9.77
CA THR A 605 23.79 3.52 9.82
C THR A 605 24.80 4.29 8.94
N HIS A 606 24.60 5.58 8.68
CA HIS A 606 25.46 6.32 7.76
C HIS A 606 26.86 6.59 8.36
N PRO A 607 27.99 6.26 7.69
CA PRO A 607 29.34 6.41 8.26
C PRO A 607 29.70 7.82 8.74
N LEU A 608 29.21 8.87 8.06
CA LEU A 608 29.38 10.26 8.49
C LEU A 608 28.63 10.58 9.79
N LEU A 609 27.47 9.96 10.03
CA LEU A 609 26.69 10.19 11.23
C LEU A 609 27.51 9.74 12.44
N ASN A 610 28.13 8.55 12.41
CA ASN A 610 28.99 8.01 13.48
C ASN A 610 30.11 8.95 14.01
N ARG A 611 30.44 10.03 13.29
CA ARG A 611 31.44 11.03 13.71
C ARG A 611 30.82 12.32 14.29
N LEU A 612 29.50 12.42 14.36
CA LEU A 612 28.74 13.58 14.84
C LEU A 612 27.98 13.23 16.12
N HIS A 613 28.25 13.91 17.23
CA HIS A 613 27.62 13.61 18.53
C HIS A 613 26.86 14.79 19.10
N GLY A 614 25.91 14.53 19.99
CA GLY A 614 25.12 15.53 20.70
C GLY A 614 23.81 15.91 19.98
N GLY A 615 23.25 17.05 20.39
CA GLY A 615 21.97 17.52 19.87
C GLY A 615 21.89 19.03 19.68
N THR A 616 21.06 19.46 18.72
CA THR A 616 20.89 20.87 18.32
C THR A 616 19.41 21.19 18.10
N SER A 617 19.04 22.45 18.35
CA SER A 617 17.71 22.93 17.95
C SER A 617 17.64 23.13 16.44
N TRP A 618 16.48 22.85 15.87
CA TRP A 618 16.21 23.09 14.46
C TRP A 618 14.78 23.56 14.26
N SER A 619 14.55 24.25 13.16
CA SER A 619 13.23 24.67 12.71
C SER A 619 13.09 24.40 11.23
N ALA A 620 11.94 23.86 10.81
CA ALA A 620 11.62 23.68 9.40
C ALA A 620 10.31 24.38 9.04
N GLY A 621 10.28 25.04 7.89
CA GLY A 621 9.07 25.50 7.23
C GLY A 621 8.83 24.67 5.99
N ILE A 622 7.64 24.09 5.86
CA ILE A 622 7.22 23.30 4.71
C ILE A 622 6.03 24.02 4.10
N SER A 623 6.06 24.23 2.79
CA SER A 623 4.95 24.79 2.03
C SER A 623 4.69 23.91 0.82
N VAL A 624 3.46 23.43 0.67
CA VAL A 624 3.04 22.57 -0.43
C VAL A 624 1.93 23.28 -1.19
N VAL A 625 2.14 23.57 -2.47
CA VAL A 625 1.16 24.19 -3.35
C VAL A 625 1.17 23.43 -4.68
N ASN A 626 0.00 22.98 -5.16
CA ASN A 626 -0.13 22.22 -6.42
C ASN A 626 0.87 21.04 -6.54
N LYS A 627 1.00 20.22 -5.48
CA LYS A 627 1.98 19.10 -5.36
C LYS A 627 3.47 19.49 -5.39
N ALA A 628 3.80 20.78 -5.52
CA ALA A 628 5.18 21.25 -5.38
C ALA A 628 5.48 21.56 -3.90
N ALA A 629 6.35 20.77 -3.29
CA ALA A 629 6.83 21.01 -1.94
C ALA A 629 8.06 21.93 -1.95
N GLN A 630 8.05 22.93 -1.08
CA GLN A 630 9.20 23.71 -0.68
C GLN A 630 9.47 23.45 0.80
N VAL A 631 10.69 23.05 1.13
CA VAL A 631 11.13 22.76 2.50
C VAL A 631 12.31 23.65 2.82
N VAL A 632 12.24 24.38 3.93
CA VAL A 632 13.31 25.24 4.44
C VAL A 632 13.65 24.80 5.85
N LEU A 633 14.84 24.27 6.07
CA LEU A 633 15.36 23.84 7.37
C LEU A 633 16.47 24.76 7.84
N ASN A 634 16.41 25.17 9.11
CA ASN A 634 17.42 25.98 9.77
C ASN A 634 17.89 25.32 11.08
N SER A 635 19.18 25.36 11.36
CA SER A 635 19.75 25.00 12.66
C SER A 635 21.01 25.83 12.94
N SER A 636 21.32 26.12 14.20
CA SER A 636 22.61 26.72 14.58
C SER A 636 23.75 25.69 14.66
N LEU A 637 23.41 24.40 14.64
CA LEU A 637 24.28 23.26 14.97
C LEU A 637 25.03 23.40 16.30
N GLN A 638 24.57 24.29 17.18
CA GLN A 638 25.13 24.45 18.51
C GLN A 638 24.73 23.25 19.36
N GLY A 639 25.70 22.63 20.03
CA GLY A 639 25.54 21.38 20.76
C GLY A 639 25.96 20.13 19.98
N ILE A 640 26.17 20.22 18.66
CA ILE A 640 26.78 19.14 17.86
C ILE A 640 28.30 19.25 17.88
N SER A 641 28.98 18.17 18.27
CA SER A 641 30.42 18.00 18.05
C SER A 641 30.67 17.11 16.83
N SER A 642 31.63 17.48 15.99
CA SER A 642 32.08 16.70 14.83
C SER A 642 33.53 16.30 15.00
N THR A 643 33.78 14.99 14.97
CA THR A 643 35.12 14.38 14.96
C THR A 643 35.64 14.13 13.54
N LEU A 644 34.93 14.64 12.52
CA LEU A 644 35.40 14.60 11.13
C LEU A 644 36.73 15.38 10.99
N PRO A 645 37.61 14.99 10.05
CA PRO A 645 38.86 15.71 9.83
C PRO A 645 38.62 17.18 9.44
N PRO A 646 39.59 18.09 9.71
CA PRO A 646 39.55 19.45 9.19
C PRO A 646 39.31 19.47 7.67
N PRO A 647 38.35 20.28 7.17
CA PRO A 647 37.75 21.47 7.81
C PRO A 647 36.46 21.23 8.60
N PHE A 648 35.99 19.98 8.75
CA PHE A 648 34.69 19.67 9.36
C PHE A 648 34.77 19.26 10.84
N ALA A 649 35.97 19.33 11.44
CA ALA A 649 36.15 19.21 12.87
C ALA A 649 35.46 20.39 13.58
N LYS A 650 34.53 20.10 14.49
CA LYS A 650 33.69 21.10 15.16
C LYS A 650 33.54 20.77 16.64
N ARG A 651 33.68 21.76 17.52
CA ARG A 651 33.34 21.60 18.95
C ARG A 651 31.85 21.84 19.19
N ALA A 652 31.29 21.21 20.22
CA ALA A 652 29.88 21.37 20.58
C ALA A 652 29.48 22.84 20.87
N SER A 653 30.38 23.65 21.43
CA SER A 653 30.12 25.06 21.74
C SER A 653 30.09 25.99 20.52
N GLU A 654 30.63 25.57 19.37
CA GLU A 654 30.71 26.39 18.16
C GLU A 654 29.35 26.46 17.44
N ILE A 655 29.04 27.61 16.84
CA ILE A 655 27.80 27.83 16.08
C ILE A 655 28.14 27.77 14.59
N TRP A 656 27.61 26.76 13.89
CA TRP A 656 27.74 26.60 12.45
C TRP A 656 26.33 26.66 11.84
N PRO A 657 25.84 27.85 11.45
CA PRO A 657 24.48 27.99 10.94
C PRO A 657 24.27 27.12 9.70
N LEU A 658 23.35 26.18 9.79
CA LEU A 658 22.92 25.31 8.70
C LEU A 658 21.58 25.83 8.16
N HIS A 659 21.54 26.07 6.86
CA HIS A 659 20.33 26.39 6.12
C HIS A 659 20.21 25.42 4.95
N ILE A 660 19.08 24.71 4.83
CA ILE A 660 18.80 23.80 3.73
C ILE A 660 17.46 24.21 3.11
N GLU A 661 17.43 24.34 1.80
CA GLU A 661 16.23 24.60 1.02
C GLU A 661 16.08 23.51 -0.04
N LYS A 662 14.94 22.82 -0.05
CA LYS A 662 14.53 21.93 -1.14
C LYS A 662 13.34 22.57 -1.85
N LYS A 663 13.40 22.66 -3.16
CA LYS A 663 12.31 23.13 -4.01
C LYS A 663 12.05 22.14 -5.14
N ASN A 664 10.83 21.62 -5.22
CA ASN A 664 10.42 20.85 -6.40
C ASN A 664 10.26 21.80 -7.60
N LEU A 665 10.95 21.49 -8.70
CA LEU A 665 10.89 22.22 -9.96
C LEU A 665 9.82 21.65 -10.90
N ALA A 666 9.58 20.34 -10.82
CA ALA A 666 8.53 19.58 -11.51
C ALA A 666 8.21 18.30 -10.69
N GLU A 667 7.25 17.47 -11.12
CA GLU A 667 6.86 16.24 -10.38
C GLU A 667 8.05 15.32 -10.05
N GLN A 668 9.03 15.22 -10.95
CA GLN A 668 10.22 14.35 -10.79
C GLN A 668 11.53 15.13 -10.74
N GLN A 669 11.52 16.45 -10.53
CA GLN A 669 12.74 17.25 -10.48
C GLN A 669 12.77 18.14 -9.26
N ASP A 670 13.88 18.12 -8.53
CA ASP A 670 14.10 18.99 -7.38
C ASP A 670 15.43 19.74 -7.44
N LEU A 671 15.45 20.87 -6.74
CA LEU A 671 16.63 21.67 -6.46
C LEU A 671 16.85 21.69 -4.95
N ILE A 672 17.98 21.16 -4.50
CA ILE A 672 18.42 21.22 -3.12
C ILE A 672 19.56 22.24 -3.02
N SER A 673 19.41 23.24 -2.17
CA SER A 673 20.48 24.16 -1.78
C SER A 673 20.77 23.98 -0.29
N ALA A 674 22.03 23.88 0.11
CA ALA A 674 22.43 23.81 1.50
C ALA A 674 23.59 24.77 1.77
N GLN A 675 23.59 25.44 2.91
CA GLN A 675 24.62 26.38 3.35
C GLN A 675 25.01 26.05 4.78
N LEU A 676 26.29 25.77 5.01
CA LEU A 676 26.88 25.54 6.32
C LEU A 676 27.83 26.69 6.66
N GLY A 677 27.31 27.70 7.35
CA GLY A 677 28.02 28.92 7.71
C GLY A 677 28.68 29.58 6.51
N LYS A 678 29.97 29.91 6.63
CA LYS A 678 30.84 30.35 5.52
C LYS A 678 31.72 29.20 4.99
N LEU A 679 31.50 27.98 5.47
CA LEU A 679 32.38 26.84 5.23
C LEU A 679 32.07 26.18 3.88
N VAL A 680 30.79 25.89 3.64
CA VAL A 680 30.32 25.14 2.46
C VAL A 680 28.97 25.68 1.99
N SER A 681 28.83 25.80 0.68
CA SER A 681 27.53 25.92 0.02
C SER A 681 27.37 24.82 -1.02
N VAL A 682 26.20 24.22 -1.08
CA VAL A 682 25.85 23.11 -1.97
C VAL A 682 24.61 23.51 -2.75
N ARG A 683 24.60 23.21 -4.05
CA ARG A 683 23.41 23.30 -4.89
C ARG A 683 23.36 22.08 -5.80
N LEU A 684 22.29 21.29 -5.72
CA LEU A 684 22.09 20.05 -6.47
C LEU A 684 20.77 20.11 -7.19
N GLN A 685 20.76 19.82 -8.49
CA GLN A 685 19.55 19.56 -9.26
C GLN A 685 19.46 18.06 -9.54
N ARG A 686 18.35 17.45 -9.10
CA ARG A 686 18.13 16.01 -9.24
C ARG A 686 16.89 15.74 -10.08
N SER A 687 16.89 14.58 -10.72
CA SER A 687 15.74 14.03 -11.42
C SER A 687 15.48 12.63 -10.89
N GLU A 688 14.24 12.31 -10.61
CA GLU A 688 13.82 10.96 -10.24
C GLU A 688 13.69 10.11 -11.50
N GLU A 689 14.42 8.99 -11.56
CA GLU A 689 14.37 8.02 -12.65
C GLU A 689 14.24 6.63 -12.02
N ASN A 690 13.17 5.90 -12.33
CA ASN A 690 12.86 4.58 -11.76
C ASN A 690 12.82 4.55 -10.20
N GLY A 691 12.28 5.59 -9.57
CA GLY A 691 12.22 5.71 -8.10
C GLY A 691 13.55 6.10 -7.44
N ILE A 692 14.61 6.36 -8.23
CA ILE A 692 15.93 6.74 -7.73
C ILE A 692 16.21 8.20 -8.09
N ASN A 693 16.61 9.00 -7.09
CA ASN A 693 16.99 10.39 -7.30
C ASN A 693 18.42 10.48 -7.88
N ILE A 694 18.54 10.84 -9.14
CA ILE A 694 19.82 10.99 -9.85
C ILE A 694 20.22 12.46 -9.91
N ILE A 695 21.43 12.78 -9.46
CA ILE A 695 22.01 14.13 -9.57
C ILE A 695 22.33 14.40 -11.05
N LYS A 696 21.65 15.37 -11.68
CA LYS A 696 21.92 15.78 -13.07
C LYS A 696 23.04 16.83 -13.13
N SER A 697 23.01 17.77 -12.20
CA SER A 697 24.00 18.85 -12.12
C SER A 697 24.13 19.34 -10.68
N GLY A 698 25.32 19.78 -10.28
CA GLY A 698 25.52 20.26 -8.92
C GLY A 698 26.85 20.96 -8.69
N THR A 699 26.89 21.82 -7.68
CA THR A 699 28.09 22.54 -7.25
C THR A 699 28.22 22.49 -5.73
N ILE A 700 29.41 22.10 -5.24
CA ILE A 700 29.84 22.25 -3.85
C ILE A 700 30.91 23.32 -3.84
N ASN A 701 30.68 24.41 -3.12
CA ASN A 701 31.62 25.52 -3.01
C ASN A 701 32.11 25.64 -1.56
N PHE A 702 33.42 25.64 -1.37
CA PHE A 702 34.09 25.79 -0.08
C PHE A 702 34.53 27.25 0.14
N GLY A 703 34.33 27.78 1.34
CA GLY A 703 34.62 29.16 1.66
C GLY A 703 33.56 30.14 1.12
N ALA A 704 33.66 31.40 1.55
CA ALA A 704 32.74 32.43 1.07
C ALA A 704 32.98 32.69 -0.44
N PRO A 705 31.94 32.79 -1.27
CA PRO A 705 32.09 33.23 -2.65
C PRO A 705 32.60 34.68 -2.64
N ASN A 706 33.91 34.87 -2.86
CA ASN A 706 34.43 36.17 -3.23
C ASN A 706 33.95 36.50 -4.65
N ASN A 707 32.82 37.20 -4.73
CA ASN A 707 32.49 38.18 -5.77
C ASN A 707 31.15 38.85 -5.44
N LEU A 708 31.22 39.93 -4.67
CA LEU A 708 30.40 41.16 -4.80
C LEU A 708 31.12 42.35 -4.13
N THR A 709 32.46 42.33 -4.09
CA THR A 709 33.27 43.50 -3.69
C THR A 709 33.62 44.32 -4.92
N ASP A 710 32.59 44.94 -5.48
CA ASP A 710 32.68 46.25 -6.12
C ASP A 710 31.34 46.94 -5.91
N VAL A 711 31.12 47.38 -4.66
CA VAL A 711 30.13 48.40 -4.35
C VAL A 711 30.84 49.44 -3.48
N PRO A 712 31.12 50.64 -4.01
CA PRO A 712 31.56 51.76 -3.20
C PRO A 712 30.49 52.06 -2.15
N THR A 713 30.96 52.33 -0.93
CA THR A 713 30.22 52.81 0.24
C THR A 713 28.98 53.65 -0.11
N GLY A 714 27.80 53.12 0.20
CA GLY A 714 26.54 53.85 0.12
C GLY A 714 25.40 53.10 0.78
N LYS A 715 24.92 53.61 1.92
CA LYS A 715 23.77 53.09 2.68
C LYS A 715 22.52 52.96 1.79
N LYS A 716 22.09 51.75 1.45
CA LYS A 716 20.68 51.42 1.10
C LYS A 716 20.41 49.91 1.05
N ASN A 717 19.48 49.48 1.91
CA ASN A 717 18.57 48.33 1.90
C ASN A 717 19.04 46.98 1.30
N LEU A 718 19.28 46.03 2.20
CA LEU A 718 19.72 44.64 1.99
C LEU A 718 18.63 43.69 1.43
N SER A 719 17.42 44.16 1.11
CA SER A 719 16.29 43.28 0.71
C SER A 719 16.05 43.20 -0.81
N THR A 720 16.69 44.04 -1.63
CA THR A 720 16.47 44.09 -3.09
C THR A 720 17.58 43.43 -3.92
N GLN A 721 18.68 42.97 -3.31
CA GLN A 721 19.78 42.29 -4.03
C GLN A 721 19.66 40.76 -4.13
N LEU A 722 18.70 40.13 -3.44
CA LEU A 722 18.43 38.68 -3.58
C LEU A 722 17.59 38.30 -4.82
N LYS A 723 17.08 39.28 -5.58
CA LYS A 723 16.30 39.03 -6.82
C LYS A 723 17.13 38.94 -8.10
N LYS A 724 18.46 39.10 -8.05
CA LYS A 724 19.36 38.90 -9.20
C LYS A 724 20.68 38.28 -8.75
N SER A 725 20.64 37.01 -8.32
CA SER A 725 21.84 36.19 -8.41
C SER A 725 21.86 35.61 -9.83
N PRO A 726 22.91 35.86 -10.65
CA PRO A 726 22.96 35.32 -12.00
C PRO A 726 22.91 33.80 -11.90
N SER A 727 21.86 33.21 -12.48
CA SER A 727 21.73 31.79 -12.73
C SER A 727 22.87 31.36 -13.64
N THR A 728 24.04 31.09 -13.06
CA THR A 728 25.09 30.37 -13.76
C THR A 728 24.51 28.98 -14.01
N PRO A 729 24.33 28.54 -15.28
CA PRO A 729 23.75 27.23 -15.55
C PRO A 729 24.61 26.17 -14.84
N LEU A 730 23.96 25.35 -14.00
CA LEU A 730 24.61 24.24 -13.32
C LEU A 730 25.17 23.31 -14.40
N LYS A 731 26.50 23.14 -14.42
CA LYS A 731 27.17 22.23 -15.36
C LYS A 731 26.78 20.79 -15.03
N THR A 732 26.63 19.94 -16.05
CA THR A 732 26.33 18.52 -15.87
C THR A 732 27.36 17.85 -14.96
N GLY A 733 26.87 17.01 -14.04
CA GLY A 733 27.66 16.38 -12.99
C GLY A 733 27.96 17.29 -11.79
N LEU A 734 28.69 16.76 -10.82
CA LEU A 734 29.04 17.44 -9.58
C LEU A 734 30.39 18.16 -9.71
N TRP A 735 30.41 19.45 -9.44
CA TRP A 735 31.60 20.29 -9.44
C TRP A 735 31.97 20.73 -8.03
N VAL A 736 33.25 20.66 -7.66
CA VAL A 736 33.74 21.05 -6.34
C VAL A 736 34.71 22.24 -6.44
N THR A 737 34.36 23.40 -5.89
CA THR A 737 35.16 24.62 -6.03
C THR A 737 35.41 25.32 -4.70
N GLY A 738 36.31 26.30 -4.67
CA GLY A 738 36.40 27.29 -3.59
C GLY A 738 37.72 27.29 -2.84
N ARG A 739 37.73 27.92 -1.66
CA ARG A 739 38.91 28.11 -0.82
C ARG A 739 38.74 27.45 0.55
N LEU A 740 39.67 26.57 0.89
CA LEU A 740 39.78 25.91 2.19
C LEU A 740 40.95 26.51 2.97
N PRO A 741 40.75 26.94 4.23
CA PRO A 741 41.87 27.42 5.05
C PRO A 741 42.83 26.27 5.40
N VAL A 742 42.29 25.10 5.70
CA VAL A 742 43.05 23.89 6.00
C VAL A 742 42.32 22.66 5.43
N LEU A 743 43.08 21.71 4.90
CA LEU A 743 42.60 20.39 4.53
C LEU A 743 43.58 19.35 5.09
N SER A 744 43.05 18.34 5.78
CA SER A 744 43.83 17.14 6.12
C SER A 744 43.55 16.04 5.10
N LEU A 745 44.59 15.34 4.63
CA LEU A 745 44.49 14.17 3.76
C LEU A 745 44.26 12.85 4.54
N GLN A 746 44.37 12.90 5.87
CA GLN A 746 44.23 11.74 6.77
C GLN A 746 42.92 11.83 7.57
N GLY A 747 42.37 10.68 7.95
CA GLY A 747 41.12 10.56 8.71
C GLY A 747 39.86 10.57 7.84
N TRP A 748 40.01 10.66 6.52
CA TRP A 748 38.92 10.51 5.54
C TRP A 748 38.75 9.06 5.07
N ASP A 749 39.75 8.23 5.32
CA ASP A 749 39.76 6.78 5.16
C ASP A 749 38.60 6.13 5.93
N GLY A 750 37.92 5.19 5.27
CA GLY A 750 36.73 4.50 5.80
C GLY A 750 35.41 5.29 5.72
N LEU A 751 35.42 6.63 5.57
CA LEU A 751 34.17 7.42 5.45
C LEU A 751 33.48 7.28 4.09
N PHE A 752 34.23 6.90 3.06
CA PHE A 752 33.74 6.76 1.67
C PHE A 752 33.90 5.34 1.10
N ALA A 753 34.35 4.37 1.91
CA ALA A 753 34.69 3.02 1.44
C ALA A 753 33.48 2.13 1.14
N ASP A 754 32.34 2.36 1.82
CA ASP A 754 31.14 1.52 1.73
C ASP A 754 30.02 2.06 0.80
N SER A 755 30.21 3.21 0.16
CA SER A 755 29.20 3.80 -0.73
C SER A 755 29.19 3.13 -2.11
N THR A 756 28.90 1.83 -2.16
CA THR A 756 28.94 1.01 -3.38
C THR A 756 27.67 1.10 -4.24
N GLN A 757 26.60 1.75 -3.76
CA GLN A 757 25.30 1.74 -4.43
C GLN A 757 24.91 3.03 -5.19
N THR A 758 25.68 4.13 -5.07
CA THR A 758 25.37 5.37 -5.82
C THR A 758 26.66 6.06 -6.27
N SER A 759 27.01 5.91 -7.54
CA SER A 759 28.15 6.62 -8.12
C SER A 759 27.83 8.12 -8.16
N ILE A 760 28.47 8.92 -7.31
CA ILE A 760 28.36 10.39 -7.37
C ILE A 760 28.94 10.84 -8.72
N PRO A 761 28.19 11.57 -9.56
CA PRO A 761 28.62 11.92 -10.92
C PRO A 761 29.63 13.07 -10.92
N PHE A 762 30.78 12.90 -10.26
CA PHE A 762 31.84 13.92 -10.18
C PHE A 762 32.36 14.29 -11.57
N ALA A 763 32.34 15.58 -11.89
CA ALA A 763 32.71 16.13 -13.19
C ALA A 763 34.04 16.90 -13.16
N GLY A 764 34.35 17.58 -12.05
CA GLY A 764 35.59 18.35 -11.91
C GLY A 764 35.60 19.25 -10.67
N GLY A 765 36.67 20.02 -10.48
CA GLY A 765 36.79 20.93 -9.35
C GLY A 765 37.99 21.85 -9.41
N ASN A 766 37.94 22.96 -8.66
CA ASN A 766 39.03 23.93 -8.51
C ASN A 766 39.11 24.38 -7.05
N LEU A 767 40.11 23.90 -6.32
CA LEU A 767 40.29 24.15 -4.90
C LEU A 767 41.56 24.94 -4.64
N GLN A 768 41.44 25.99 -3.83
CA GLN A 768 42.58 26.69 -3.22
C GLN A 768 42.66 26.29 -1.75
N ILE A 769 43.78 25.71 -1.32
CA ILE A 769 43.98 25.19 0.02
C ILE A 769 45.10 25.98 0.67
N GLY A 770 44.80 26.74 1.73
CA GLY A 770 45.79 27.53 2.46
C GLY A 770 46.84 26.64 3.12
N LYS A 771 46.41 25.57 3.79
CA LYS A 771 47.29 24.57 4.41
C LYS A 771 46.81 23.15 4.14
N LEU A 772 47.58 22.36 3.40
CA LEU A 772 47.34 20.95 3.14
C LEU A 772 48.27 20.11 4.02
N THR A 773 47.70 19.23 4.85
CA THR A 773 48.45 18.40 5.82
C THR A 773 48.12 16.92 5.65
N GLY A 774 49.06 16.04 5.97
CA GLY A 774 48.84 14.59 6.01
C GLY A 774 49.97 13.79 5.37
N TYR A 775 50.13 12.53 5.78
CA TYR A 775 51.20 11.61 5.33
C TYR A 775 52.60 12.21 5.48
N GLY A 776 52.84 12.99 6.54
CA GLY A 776 54.12 13.66 6.77
C GLY A 776 54.37 14.90 5.89
N MET A 777 53.42 15.30 5.05
CA MET A 777 53.46 16.52 4.25
C MET A 777 52.74 17.68 4.97
N ASN A 778 53.31 18.88 4.82
CA ASN A 778 52.71 20.14 5.27
C ASN A 778 52.95 21.20 4.18
N LEU A 779 52.00 21.31 3.25
CA LEU A 779 52.10 22.17 2.08
C LEU A 779 51.25 23.42 2.29
N GLN A 780 51.77 24.57 1.90
CA GLN A 780 51.04 25.84 1.97
C GLN A 780 50.63 26.31 0.58
N ASP A 781 49.50 27.01 0.50
CA ASP A 781 48.98 27.67 -0.69
C ASP A 781 48.91 26.76 -1.93
N MET A 782 48.32 25.59 -1.77
CA MET A 782 48.11 24.63 -2.86
C MET A 782 46.90 25.00 -3.70
N GLN A 783 47.07 25.06 -5.02
CA GLN A 783 45.95 25.09 -5.96
C GLN A 783 45.81 23.73 -6.63
N ILE A 784 44.58 23.19 -6.63
CA ILE A 784 44.26 21.88 -7.18
C ILE A 784 43.12 22.04 -8.18
N SER A 785 43.40 21.76 -9.46
CA SER A 785 42.39 21.74 -10.52
C SER A 785 42.14 20.31 -10.97
N ILE A 786 40.95 19.81 -10.72
CA ILE A 786 40.51 18.43 -11.01
C ILE A 786 39.58 18.44 -12.21
N ALA A 787 39.80 17.56 -13.17
CA ALA A 787 38.90 17.36 -14.29
C ALA A 787 38.73 15.87 -14.59
N LYS A 788 37.54 15.47 -15.03
CA LYS A 788 37.31 14.12 -15.54
C LYS A 788 38.10 13.90 -16.82
N ARG A 789 38.82 12.77 -16.91
CA ARG A 789 39.58 12.33 -18.09
C ARG A 789 39.21 10.88 -18.41
N GLY A 790 38.29 10.67 -19.36
CA GLY A 790 37.72 9.35 -19.64
C GLY A 790 36.91 8.81 -18.46
N ALA A 791 37.25 7.60 -17.99
CA ALA A 791 36.69 7.01 -16.77
C ALA A 791 37.44 7.44 -15.48
N GLY A 792 38.52 8.22 -15.60
CA GLY A 792 39.38 8.63 -14.49
C GLY A 792 39.31 10.13 -14.16
N LEU A 793 40.15 10.55 -13.22
CA LEU A 793 40.30 11.94 -12.79
C LEU A 793 41.75 12.40 -13.03
N ALA A 794 41.94 13.61 -13.54
CA ALA A 794 43.24 14.26 -13.62
C ALA A 794 43.23 15.49 -12.72
N ALA A 795 44.25 15.65 -11.90
CA ALA A 795 44.45 16.76 -10.97
C ALA A 795 45.75 17.49 -11.31
N GLN A 796 45.65 18.76 -11.68
CA GLN A 796 46.77 19.66 -11.79
C GLN A 796 47.06 20.25 -10.41
N LEU A 797 48.29 20.06 -9.93
CA LEU A 797 48.79 20.55 -8.66
C LEU A 797 49.73 21.74 -8.90
N SER A 798 49.45 22.85 -8.22
CA SER A 798 50.26 24.05 -8.29
C SER A 798 50.54 24.58 -6.89
N GLY A 799 51.77 24.38 -6.41
CA GLY A 799 52.32 24.99 -5.19
C GLY A 799 53.85 25.03 -5.27
N ALA A 800 54.48 25.85 -4.42
CA ALA A 800 55.94 25.96 -4.38
C ALA A 800 56.64 24.62 -4.07
N PRO A 801 56.23 23.85 -3.03
CA PRO A 801 56.84 22.55 -2.72
C PRO A 801 56.33 21.37 -3.55
N LEU A 802 55.24 21.53 -4.30
CA LEU A 802 54.61 20.45 -5.08
C LEU A 802 53.97 20.99 -6.36
N ASN A 803 54.52 20.62 -7.51
CA ASN A 803 54.03 21.06 -8.82
C ASN A 803 53.98 19.89 -9.81
N GLY A 804 52.86 19.71 -10.51
CA GLY A 804 52.74 18.67 -11.54
C GLY A 804 51.32 18.19 -11.77
N GLU A 805 51.19 17.05 -12.45
CA GLU A 805 49.91 16.40 -12.74
C GLU A 805 49.83 15.03 -12.06
N VAL A 806 48.66 14.72 -11.50
CA VAL A 806 48.32 13.39 -10.97
C VAL A 806 47.06 12.89 -11.68
N VAL A 807 47.09 11.66 -12.19
CA VAL A 807 45.96 11.03 -12.89
C VAL A 807 45.58 9.74 -12.17
N TRP A 808 44.31 9.65 -11.78
CA TRP A 808 43.68 8.45 -11.21
C TRP A 808 42.84 7.74 -12.26
N GLN A 809 43.07 6.44 -12.45
CA GLN A 809 42.32 5.58 -13.36
C GLN A 809 41.69 4.42 -12.56
N PRO A 810 40.39 4.47 -12.26
CA PRO A 810 39.74 3.51 -11.37
C PRO A 810 39.63 2.09 -11.96
N GLN A 811 39.63 1.97 -13.29
CA GLN A 811 39.54 0.68 -14.01
C GLN A 811 40.92 0.04 -14.28
N GLY A 812 41.98 0.51 -13.63
CA GLY A 812 43.33 -0.02 -13.77
C GLY A 812 43.58 -1.31 -12.95
N PHE A 813 44.54 -2.11 -13.42
CA PHE A 813 45.18 -3.27 -12.74
C PHE A 813 44.36 -3.97 -11.64
N GLY A 814 43.69 -5.07 -11.97
CA GLY A 814 43.09 -5.97 -10.97
C GLY A 814 41.90 -5.41 -10.17
N GLY A 815 41.36 -4.25 -10.54
CA GLY A 815 40.21 -3.63 -9.88
C GLY A 815 40.56 -2.62 -8.78
N THR A 816 41.85 -2.39 -8.52
CA THR A 816 42.33 -1.45 -7.47
C THR A 816 42.79 -0.11 -8.04
N GLY A 817 42.80 0.05 -9.37
CA GLY A 817 43.09 1.30 -10.07
C GLY A 817 44.58 1.61 -10.26
N LYS A 818 44.87 2.70 -10.97
CA LYS A 818 46.23 3.19 -11.28
C LYS A 818 46.36 4.69 -10.98
N ILE A 819 47.40 5.07 -10.25
CA ILE A 819 47.85 6.45 -10.04
C ILE A 819 49.09 6.70 -10.89
N SER A 820 49.01 7.66 -11.81
CA SER A 820 50.16 8.19 -12.55
C SER A 820 50.44 9.63 -12.10
N ALA A 821 51.62 9.91 -11.55
CA ALA A 821 52.04 11.23 -11.10
C ALA A 821 53.28 11.68 -11.88
N HIS A 822 53.18 12.79 -12.60
CA HIS A 822 54.31 13.46 -13.28
C HIS A 822 54.52 14.81 -12.62
N LEU A 823 55.51 14.89 -11.74
CA LEU A 823 55.80 16.06 -10.94
C LEU A 823 57.07 16.76 -11.44
N ARG A 824 57.02 18.08 -11.58
CA ARG A 824 58.21 18.89 -11.87
C ARG A 824 59.09 19.00 -10.64
N ASN A 825 58.49 19.19 -9.47
CA ASN A 825 59.21 19.23 -8.22
C ASN A 825 58.36 18.68 -7.06
N LEU A 826 59.03 18.01 -6.13
CA LEU A 826 58.48 17.54 -4.86
C LEU A 826 59.50 17.79 -3.76
N TYR A 827 59.21 18.72 -2.87
CA TYR A 827 60.03 19.05 -1.70
C TYR A 827 59.39 18.44 -0.46
N TRP A 828 59.80 17.21 -0.15
CA TRP A 828 59.29 16.48 1.00
C TRP A 828 60.01 16.90 2.28
N LEU A 829 59.49 17.94 2.94
CA LEU A 829 59.98 18.40 4.23
C LEU A 829 59.22 17.67 5.34
N SER A 830 59.88 16.72 6.00
CA SER A 830 59.33 16.06 7.19
C SER A 830 59.95 16.71 8.43
N GLU A 831 59.37 17.82 8.88
CA GLU A 831 59.60 18.33 10.23
C GLU A 831 58.45 17.85 11.12
N VAL A 832 58.65 16.74 11.81
CA VAL A 832 57.88 16.45 13.02
C VAL A 832 58.63 17.14 14.15
N GLN A 833 58.37 18.44 14.36
CA GLN A 833 58.68 19.06 15.64
C GLN A 833 57.68 18.50 16.65
N SER A 834 58.17 17.61 17.52
CA SER A 834 57.49 17.22 18.74
C SER A 834 57.39 18.46 19.64
N GLN A 835 56.30 19.21 19.54
CA GLN A 835 55.95 20.20 20.56
C GLN A 835 55.66 19.46 21.88
N PRO A 836 56.14 19.94 23.04
CA PRO A 836 55.75 19.39 24.33
C PRO A 836 54.23 19.58 24.49
N SER A 837 53.53 18.48 24.72
CA SER A 837 52.08 18.45 24.91
C SER A 837 51.67 19.25 26.15
N ASN A 838 50.83 20.27 25.93
CA ASN A 838 50.06 20.94 26.97
C ASN A 838 49.05 19.93 27.57
N PRO A 839 48.91 19.75 28.90
CA PRO A 839 48.15 18.63 29.50
C PRO A 839 46.60 18.72 29.43
N SER A 840 46.02 19.59 28.60
CA SER A 840 44.57 19.86 28.63
C SER A 840 43.84 19.55 27.32
N ALA A 841 44.38 18.65 26.49
CA ALA A 841 43.66 18.10 25.36
C ALA A 841 43.12 16.71 25.73
N ILE A 842 41.79 16.54 25.66
CA ILE A 842 41.10 15.28 25.85
C ILE A 842 41.66 14.27 24.84
N ASN A 843 42.21 13.17 25.35
CA ASN A 843 42.66 12.04 24.54
C ASN A 843 41.49 11.53 23.69
N PRO A 844 41.66 11.34 22.37
CA PRO A 844 40.80 10.45 21.61
C PRO A 844 40.87 9.03 22.23
N PRO A 845 39.84 8.19 22.10
CA PRO A 845 39.95 6.80 22.52
C PRO A 845 41.12 6.13 21.78
N ASP A 846 42.07 5.61 22.55
CA ASP A 846 43.11 4.68 22.11
C ASP A 846 42.46 3.42 21.55
N THR A 847 42.14 3.38 20.25
CA THR A 847 41.87 2.12 19.52
C THR A 847 41.87 2.24 18.00
N ALA A 848 42.23 3.39 17.41
CA ALA A 848 42.58 3.42 15.99
C ALA A 848 43.99 2.85 15.82
N ALA A 849 44.13 1.53 15.94
CA ALA A 849 45.24 0.84 15.29
C ALA A 849 45.27 1.35 13.85
N THR A 850 46.35 1.99 13.45
CA THR A 850 46.63 2.34 12.07
C THR A 850 46.56 1.05 11.27
N VAL A 851 45.40 0.78 10.65
CA VAL A 851 45.23 -0.34 9.73
C VAL A 851 46.04 0.05 8.51
N SER A 852 47.30 -0.36 8.49
CA SER A 852 48.11 -0.27 7.29
C SER A 852 47.39 -1.01 6.16
N PRO A 853 47.19 -0.39 4.99
CA PRO A 853 46.48 -1.01 3.88
C PRO A 853 47.15 -2.33 3.52
N ALA A 854 46.38 -3.36 3.19
CA ALA A 854 46.96 -4.61 2.70
C ALA A 854 47.67 -4.38 1.35
N PRO A 855 48.73 -5.11 0.99
CA PRO A 855 49.47 -4.87 -0.27
C PRO A 855 48.57 -4.93 -1.50
N ARG A 856 47.58 -5.84 -1.49
CA ARG A 856 46.55 -5.97 -2.52
C ARG A 856 45.62 -4.77 -2.66
N GLU A 857 45.50 -3.91 -1.65
CA GLU A 857 44.63 -2.73 -1.66
C GLU A 857 45.35 -1.49 -2.22
N LEU A 858 46.67 -1.57 -2.43
CA LEU A 858 47.42 -0.49 -3.05
C LEU A 858 47.19 -0.47 -4.57
N PRO A 859 46.93 0.71 -5.15
CA PRO A 859 46.81 0.83 -6.60
C PRO A 859 48.16 0.62 -7.29
N ALA A 860 48.13 0.45 -8.61
CA ALA A 860 49.33 0.57 -9.43
C ALA A 860 49.85 2.03 -9.36
N LEU A 861 51.15 2.19 -9.15
CA LEU A 861 51.83 3.48 -9.04
C LEU A 861 52.80 3.66 -10.19
N GLU A 862 52.74 4.83 -10.82
CA GLU A 862 53.73 5.31 -11.79
C GLU A 862 54.05 6.77 -11.45
N ILE A 863 55.15 6.99 -10.74
CA ILE A 863 55.53 8.28 -10.20
C ILE A 863 56.86 8.70 -10.82
N THR A 864 56.89 9.87 -11.43
CA THR A 864 58.11 10.52 -11.95
C THR A 864 58.21 11.91 -11.35
N VAL A 865 59.37 12.25 -10.81
CA VAL A 865 59.66 13.58 -10.25
C VAL A 865 61.00 14.08 -10.79
N GLU A 866 60.98 15.20 -11.53
CA GLU A 866 62.18 15.76 -12.15
C GLU A 866 63.17 16.33 -11.11
N ASP A 867 62.67 17.10 -10.13
CA ASP A 867 63.45 17.58 -8.97
C ASP A 867 62.87 17.11 -7.64
N PHE A 868 63.41 16.01 -7.11
CA PHE A 868 63.04 15.47 -5.82
C PHE A 868 64.01 15.92 -4.71
N GLN A 869 63.46 16.51 -3.66
CA GLN A 869 64.16 16.82 -2.42
C GLN A 869 63.49 16.13 -1.25
N PHE A 870 64.27 15.44 -0.42
CA PHE A 870 63.77 14.71 0.75
C PHE A 870 64.51 15.17 2.01
N ARG A 871 63.76 15.68 3.01
CA ARG A 871 64.30 16.21 4.28
C ARG A 871 65.44 17.24 4.06
N GLY A 872 65.25 18.14 3.10
CA GLY A 872 66.23 19.16 2.72
C GLY A 872 67.44 18.64 1.92
N LYS A 873 67.53 17.34 1.62
CA LYS A 873 68.58 16.76 0.80
C LYS A 873 68.16 16.71 -0.66
N GLN A 874 69.02 17.20 -1.55
CA GLN A 874 68.79 17.15 -2.99
C GLN A 874 69.04 15.74 -3.53
N ILE A 875 67.97 15.02 -3.86
CA ILE A 875 68.03 13.62 -4.31
C ILE A 875 68.24 13.56 -5.83
N GLY A 876 67.50 14.36 -6.61
CA GLY A 876 67.58 14.43 -8.08
C GLY A 876 66.33 13.89 -8.78
N HIS A 877 66.50 13.30 -9.96
CA HIS A 877 65.41 12.69 -10.73
C HIS A 877 64.96 11.38 -10.06
N PHE A 878 63.67 11.26 -9.76
CA PHE A 878 63.08 10.09 -9.08
C PHE A 878 62.01 9.44 -9.96
N GLU A 879 62.11 8.12 -10.14
CA GLU A 879 61.09 7.30 -10.79
C GLU A 879 60.75 6.08 -9.95
N LEU A 880 59.45 5.82 -9.83
CA LEU A 880 58.91 4.63 -9.17
C LEU A 880 57.78 4.05 -10.01
N ILE A 881 57.87 2.74 -10.29
CA ILE A 881 56.80 1.98 -10.92
C ILE A 881 56.54 0.70 -10.14
N GLY A 882 55.32 0.53 -9.66
CA GLY A 882 54.88 -0.70 -8.98
C GLY A 882 53.40 -0.99 -9.15
N TYR A 883 53.00 -2.21 -8.87
CA TYR A 883 51.62 -2.68 -9.07
C TYR A 883 51.27 -3.84 -8.14
N PRO A 884 49.98 -3.99 -7.79
CA PRO A 884 49.52 -5.18 -7.08
C PRO A 884 49.61 -6.42 -7.98
N ASP A 885 50.02 -7.54 -7.41
CA ASP A 885 50.14 -8.85 -8.06
C ASP A 885 49.66 -9.95 -7.10
N GLY A 886 48.37 -10.30 -7.20
CA GLY A 886 47.72 -11.20 -6.24
C GLY A 886 47.61 -10.57 -4.85
N GLU A 887 48.18 -11.23 -3.84
CA GLU A 887 48.23 -10.73 -2.46
C GLU A 887 49.47 -9.85 -2.19
N ASP A 888 50.39 -9.75 -3.15
CA ASP A 888 51.66 -9.01 -3.01
C ASP A 888 51.60 -7.67 -3.77
N TRP A 889 52.49 -6.75 -3.42
CA TRP A 889 52.72 -5.52 -4.19
C TRP A 889 54.15 -5.52 -4.75
N ARG A 890 54.30 -5.46 -6.08
CA ARG A 890 55.60 -5.55 -6.76
C ARG A 890 56.12 -4.18 -7.15
N LEU A 891 57.31 -3.84 -6.66
CA LEU A 891 58.12 -2.72 -7.14
C LEU A 891 58.89 -3.18 -8.38
N ARG A 892 58.42 -2.81 -9.56
CA ARG A 892 59.08 -3.15 -10.83
C ARG A 892 60.32 -2.31 -11.08
N ARG A 893 60.28 -1.04 -10.67
CA ARG A 893 61.38 -0.11 -10.90
C ARG A 893 61.38 0.98 -9.85
N LEU A 894 62.53 1.16 -9.21
CA LEU A 894 62.95 2.36 -8.52
C LEU A 894 64.19 2.88 -9.25
N ARG A 895 64.22 4.18 -9.58
CA ARG A 895 65.40 4.82 -10.16
C ARG A 895 65.56 6.21 -9.57
N ILE A 896 66.75 6.50 -9.06
CA ILE A 896 67.16 7.81 -8.59
C ILE A 896 68.43 8.20 -9.31
N THR A 897 68.41 9.30 -10.05
CA THR A 897 69.56 9.75 -10.85
C THR A 897 69.95 11.18 -10.49
N ASN A 898 71.23 11.40 -10.24
CA ASN A 898 71.79 12.74 -10.09
C ASN A 898 73.23 12.79 -10.67
N PRO A 899 73.87 13.98 -10.75
CA PRO A 899 75.21 14.09 -11.31
C PRO A 899 76.31 13.31 -10.57
N ASP A 900 76.04 12.83 -9.36
CA ASP A 900 77.04 12.20 -8.49
C ASP A 900 76.89 10.67 -8.44
N GLY A 901 75.76 10.12 -8.93
CA GLY A 901 75.52 8.68 -9.06
C GLY A 901 74.07 8.33 -9.45
N SER A 902 73.82 7.03 -9.57
CA SER A 902 72.51 6.45 -9.91
C SER A 902 72.18 5.28 -9.00
N LEU A 903 71.01 5.31 -8.36
CA LEU A 903 70.45 4.18 -7.60
C LEU A 903 69.34 3.55 -8.42
N THR A 904 69.40 2.24 -8.62
CA THR A 904 68.32 1.45 -9.25
C THR A 904 67.89 0.33 -8.31
N GLY A 905 66.63 -0.08 -8.39
CA GLY A 905 66.12 -1.18 -7.59
C GLY A 905 64.79 -1.74 -8.02
N ASP A 906 64.49 -2.93 -7.48
CA ASP A 906 63.25 -3.68 -7.63
C ASP A 906 62.95 -4.41 -6.31
N GLY A 907 61.71 -4.84 -6.12
CA GLY A 907 61.35 -5.51 -4.87
C GLY A 907 59.91 -6.03 -4.85
N VAL A 908 59.57 -6.72 -3.76
CA VAL A 908 58.23 -7.24 -3.51
C VAL A 908 57.88 -7.00 -2.05
N TRP A 909 56.67 -6.52 -1.82
CA TRP A 909 56.06 -6.50 -0.50
C TRP A 909 55.02 -7.62 -0.41
N HIS A 910 55.32 -8.63 0.41
CA HIS A 910 54.51 -9.82 0.56
C HIS A 910 53.34 -9.59 1.55
N GLY A 911 52.13 -9.93 1.12
CA GLY A 911 50.88 -9.67 1.86
C GLY A 911 50.15 -10.91 2.39
N GLY A 912 50.73 -12.10 2.23
CA GLY A 912 50.08 -13.36 2.59
C GLY A 912 49.77 -13.52 4.09
N PRO A 913 48.79 -14.37 4.46
CA PRO A 913 48.29 -14.52 5.83
C PRO A 913 49.33 -15.05 6.84
N THR A 914 50.44 -15.63 6.37
CA THR A 914 51.48 -16.26 7.22
C THR A 914 52.77 -15.44 7.34
N SER A 915 52.98 -14.40 6.55
CA SER A 915 54.19 -13.56 6.59
C SER A 915 53.95 -12.22 5.88
N LYS A 916 54.21 -11.10 6.58
CA LYS A 916 54.31 -9.76 5.99
C LYS A 916 55.79 -9.41 5.92
N GLN A 917 56.41 -9.54 4.76
CA GLN A 917 57.86 -9.31 4.56
C GLN A 917 58.07 -8.41 3.35
N THR A 918 59.04 -7.50 3.43
CA THR A 918 59.49 -6.71 2.28
C THR A 918 60.87 -7.18 1.85
N ASP A 919 61.03 -7.43 0.54
CA ASP A 919 62.28 -7.80 -0.10
C ASP A 919 62.65 -6.75 -1.15
N ILE A 920 63.89 -6.24 -1.12
CA ILE A 920 64.37 -5.21 -2.05
C ILE A 920 65.78 -5.50 -2.55
N ASN A 921 65.98 -5.34 -3.85
CA ASN A 921 67.27 -5.35 -4.53
C ASN A 921 67.63 -3.92 -4.90
N LEU A 922 68.85 -3.50 -4.55
CA LEU A 922 69.37 -2.16 -4.82
C LEU A 922 70.75 -2.24 -5.47
N LEU A 923 70.98 -1.42 -6.48
CA LEU A 923 72.28 -1.20 -7.10
C LEU A 923 72.55 0.31 -7.15
N LEU A 924 73.53 0.75 -6.36
CA LEU A 924 74.05 2.11 -6.38
C LEU A 924 75.32 2.16 -7.22
N GLU A 925 75.26 2.86 -8.35
CA GLU A 925 76.42 3.24 -9.15
C GLU A 925 76.92 4.61 -8.68
N ILE A 926 78.17 4.64 -8.23
CA ILE A 926 78.80 5.78 -7.57
C ILE A 926 79.73 6.46 -8.59
N SER A 927 79.42 7.69 -8.98
CA SER A 927 80.34 8.52 -9.79
C SER A 927 81.28 9.35 -8.91
N ASN A 928 80.79 9.80 -7.74
CA ASN A 928 81.61 10.48 -6.73
C ASN A 928 81.12 10.13 -5.31
N ALA A 929 81.84 9.24 -4.60
CA ALA A 929 81.47 8.75 -3.28
C ALA A 929 81.42 9.88 -2.24
N GLY A 930 82.37 10.82 -2.28
CA GLY A 930 82.38 11.99 -1.41
C GLY A 930 81.13 12.85 -1.54
N LYS A 931 80.68 13.13 -2.76
CA LYS A 931 79.45 13.90 -2.99
C LYS A 931 78.17 13.13 -2.63
N ILE A 932 78.12 11.81 -2.89
CA ILE A 932 76.99 10.97 -2.44
C ILE A 932 76.88 10.97 -0.92
N LEU A 933 78.00 10.84 -0.20
CA LEU A 933 78.02 10.91 1.26
C LEU A 933 77.64 12.30 1.78
N ALA A 934 78.12 13.37 1.13
CA ALA A 934 77.73 14.74 1.46
C ALA A 934 76.21 14.95 1.33
N ARG A 935 75.60 14.50 0.21
CA ARG A 935 74.13 14.52 0.03
C ARG A 935 73.39 13.69 1.07
N SER A 936 74.02 12.61 1.53
CA SER A 936 73.46 11.72 2.55
C SER A 936 73.59 12.26 3.97
N GLY A 937 74.21 13.44 4.17
CA GLY A 937 74.38 14.10 5.47
C GLY A 937 75.76 13.92 6.11
N TYR A 938 76.73 13.41 5.35
CA TYR A 938 78.10 13.14 5.79
C TYR A 938 79.13 13.88 4.89
N PRO A 939 79.11 15.23 4.87
CA PRO A 939 80.06 16.01 4.08
C PRO A 939 81.48 15.84 4.62
N ASP A 940 82.47 16.06 3.75
CA ASP A 940 83.89 16.08 4.11
C ASP A 940 84.43 14.80 4.78
N THR A 941 83.76 13.65 4.55
CA THR A 941 84.17 12.33 5.08
C THR A 941 85.05 11.54 4.12
N VAL A 942 84.76 11.63 2.82
CA VAL A 942 85.52 11.01 1.72
C VAL A 942 85.68 12.03 0.60
N LYS A 943 86.85 12.07 -0.03
CA LYS A 943 87.12 12.83 -1.25
C LYS A 943 87.20 11.87 -2.44
N ASN A 944 86.50 12.21 -3.52
CA ASN A 944 86.40 11.40 -4.75
C ASN A 944 85.81 9.99 -4.48
N GLY A 945 86.26 8.95 -5.17
CA GLY A 945 85.70 7.60 -5.15
C GLY A 945 84.66 7.36 -6.24
N SER A 946 84.82 6.31 -7.03
CA SER A 946 83.81 5.80 -7.97
C SER A 946 83.66 4.30 -7.80
N GLY A 947 82.50 3.72 -8.11
CA GLY A 947 82.28 2.31 -7.81
C GLY A 947 80.83 1.85 -7.90
N LYS A 948 80.56 0.68 -7.35
CA LYS A 948 79.23 0.09 -7.24
C LYS A 948 79.02 -0.51 -5.85
N LEU A 949 77.83 -0.30 -5.30
CA LEU A 949 77.33 -0.96 -4.11
C LEU A 949 76.05 -1.72 -4.48
N ALA A 950 76.07 -3.04 -4.37
CA ALA A 950 74.91 -3.89 -4.56
C ALA A 950 74.40 -4.39 -3.21
N ALA A 951 73.10 -4.29 -2.97
CA ALA A 951 72.45 -4.71 -1.74
C ALA A 951 71.20 -5.55 -2.05
N LYS A 952 71.06 -6.69 -1.38
CA LYS A 952 69.81 -7.46 -1.34
C LYS A 952 69.35 -7.49 0.10
N LEU A 953 68.23 -6.86 0.40
CA LEU A 953 67.78 -6.59 1.77
C LEU A 953 66.36 -7.12 1.97
N SER A 954 66.08 -7.60 3.17
CA SER A 954 64.74 -7.99 3.60
C SER A 954 64.45 -7.63 5.06
N TRP A 955 63.21 -7.27 5.35
CA TRP A 955 62.73 -7.01 6.71
C TRP A 955 61.26 -7.40 6.88
N ASP A 956 60.89 -7.71 8.12
CA ASP A 956 59.51 -7.98 8.49
C ASP A 956 58.70 -6.68 8.50
N GLY A 957 57.54 -6.68 7.83
CA GLY A 957 56.63 -5.55 7.74
C GLY A 957 56.56 -4.89 6.36
N GLN A 958 55.98 -3.69 6.35
CA GLN A 958 55.73 -2.85 5.17
C GLN A 958 56.99 -2.09 4.72
N PRO A 959 57.03 -1.54 3.48
CA PRO A 959 58.23 -0.89 2.95
C PRO A 959 58.79 0.29 3.76
N ASP A 960 57.95 0.98 4.54
CA ASP A 960 58.31 2.09 5.42
C ASP A 960 58.63 1.64 6.86
N ALA A 961 58.41 0.37 7.22
CA ALA A 961 58.79 -0.22 8.51
C ALA A 961 60.30 -0.56 8.62
N PHE A 962 61.11 0.01 7.74
CA PHE A 962 62.56 -0.17 7.72
C PHE A 962 63.20 0.24 9.05
N SER A 963 63.93 -0.69 9.67
CA SER A 963 64.75 -0.43 10.84
C SER A 963 66.04 -1.25 10.78
N TYR A 964 67.12 -0.75 11.38
CA TYR A 964 68.36 -1.52 11.47
C TYR A 964 68.13 -2.87 12.17
N ALA A 965 67.25 -2.92 13.18
CA ALA A 965 66.98 -4.13 13.97
C ALA A 965 66.27 -5.24 13.18
N ALA A 966 65.44 -4.88 12.21
CA ALA A 966 64.70 -5.83 11.39
C ALA A 966 65.44 -6.24 10.10
N LEU A 967 66.59 -5.62 9.81
CA LEU A 967 67.27 -5.74 8.52
C LEU A 967 68.07 -7.05 8.39
N ASN A 968 67.80 -7.79 7.32
CA ASN A 968 68.54 -8.97 6.90
C ASN A 968 69.01 -8.79 5.45
N GLY A 969 70.08 -9.49 5.02
CA GLY A 969 70.49 -9.45 3.62
C GLY A 969 71.98 -9.60 3.35
N THR A 970 72.38 -9.20 2.15
CA THR A 970 73.78 -9.22 1.69
C THR A 970 74.15 -7.89 1.03
N LEU A 971 75.36 -7.41 1.30
CA LEU A 971 75.98 -6.23 0.68
C LEU A 971 77.25 -6.65 -0.05
N LYS A 972 77.48 -6.06 -1.23
CA LYS A 972 78.72 -6.17 -1.98
C LYS A 972 79.18 -4.78 -2.39
N LEU A 973 80.37 -4.41 -1.92
CA LEU A 973 81.00 -3.13 -2.20
C LEU A 973 82.20 -3.32 -3.13
N ASP A 974 82.28 -2.47 -4.15
CA ASP A 974 83.43 -2.38 -5.06
C ASP A 974 83.64 -0.91 -5.42
N THR A 975 84.69 -0.29 -4.91
CA THR A 975 85.04 1.10 -5.21
C THR A 975 86.47 1.22 -5.69
N GLY A 976 86.72 2.11 -6.64
CA GLY A 976 88.05 2.54 -7.07
C GLY A 976 88.58 3.71 -6.24
N LYS A 977 89.47 4.50 -6.84
CA LYS A 977 90.34 5.45 -6.13
C LYS A 977 89.59 6.54 -5.36
N GLY A 978 89.94 6.72 -4.08
CA GLY A 978 89.39 7.75 -3.21
C GLY A 978 90.28 8.03 -2.00
N GLN A 979 89.84 8.94 -1.12
CA GLN A 979 90.57 9.30 0.09
C GLN A 979 89.61 9.51 1.26
N PHE A 980 89.81 8.81 2.37
CA PHE A 980 89.14 9.12 3.63
C PHE A 980 89.75 10.38 4.24
N LEU A 981 88.94 11.38 4.56
CA LEU A 981 89.39 12.65 5.12
C LEU A 981 89.44 12.62 6.66
N LYS A 982 90.11 13.60 7.27
CA LYS A 982 90.13 13.78 8.72
C LYS A 982 88.77 14.25 9.23
N MET A 983 88.23 13.60 10.27
CA MET A 983 86.90 13.90 10.83
C MET A 983 86.93 14.01 12.36
N ASP A 984 86.10 14.87 12.94
CA ASP A 984 85.88 14.96 14.39
C ASP A 984 84.96 13.82 14.89
N PRO A 985 85.09 13.37 16.17
CA PRO A 985 84.24 12.33 16.73
C PRO A 985 82.75 12.76 16.75
N GLY A 986 81.97 12.30 15.77
CA GLY A 986 80.53 12.56 15.73
C GLY A 986 79.87 12.44 14.37
N MET A 987 80.52 12.90 13.29
CA MET A 987 79.88 13.02 11.96
C MET A 987 80.07 11.82 11.02
N GLY A 988 80.60 10.68 11.47
CA GLY A 988 80.90 9.56 10.58
C GLY A 988 81.34 8.30 11.31
N LYS A 989 80.66 7.94 12.40
CA LYS A 989 81.10 6.95 13.40
C LYS A 989 81.52 5.58 12.80
N LEU A 990 80.84 5.10 11.77
CA LEU A 990 81.21 3.85 11.05
C LEU A 990 82.43 4.02 10.13
N LEU A 991 82.57 5.21 9.52
CA LEU A 991 83.63 5.55 8.56
C LEU A 991 84.95 5.93 9.26
N SER A 992 84.91 6.37 10.52
CA SER A 992 86.11 6.68 11.32
C SER A 992 86.97 5.44 11.61
N ILE A 993 86.37 4.26 11.60
CA ILE A 993 87.09 2.98 11.74
C ILE A 993 87.84 2.66 10.44
N LEU A 994 87.21 2.95 9.29
CA LEU A 994 87.80 2.75 7.97
C LEU A 994 88.92 3.74 7.67
N SER A 995 88.91 4.93 8.30
CA SER A 995 90.00 5.90 8.19
C SER A 995 91.24 5.56 9.04
N LEU A 996 91.19 4.46 9.83
CA LEU A 996 92.27 3.95 10.68
C LEU A 996 92.76 4.93 11.77
N GLN A 997 92.03 6.02 12.01
CA GLN A 997 92.41 7.09 12.94
C GLN A 997 92.35 6.66 14.42
N ALA A 998 91.62 5.59 14.72
CA ALA A 998 91.43 5.05 16.07
C ALA A 998 92.65 4.28 16.62
N LEU A 999 93.70 4.06 15.83
CA LEU A 999 94.87 3.28 16.25
C LEU A 999 95.74 4.08 17.26
N PRO A 1000 96.15 3.49 18.40
CA PRO A 1000 96.84 4.22 19.46
C PRO A 1000 98.27 4.66 19.07
N LYS A 1001 98.66 5.86 19.55
CA LYS A 1001 99.95 6.56 19.30
C LYS A 1001 101.24 5.84 19.74
N ARG A 1002 101.18 4.60 20.26
CA ARG A 1002 102.32 3.91 20.90
C ARG A 1002 102.92 2.82 20.02
N ILE A 1003 103.24 3.17 18.77
CA ILE A 1003 103.94 2.29 17.82
C ILE A 1003 105.40 2.77 17.73
N THR A 1004 106.35 1.85 17.67
CA THR A 1004 107.81 2.12 17.61
C THR A 1004 108.32 2.70 16.29
N LEU A 1005 107.42 3.00 15.35
CA LEU A 1005 107.64 3.72 14.09
C LEU A 1005 106.44 4.67 13.91
N ASP A 1006 106.68 5.97 13.70
CA ASP A 1006 105.64 7.00 13.67
C ASP A 1006 104.87 6.97 12.35
N PHE A 1007 103.76 6.24 12.33
CA PHE A 1007 102.86 6.16 11.18
C PHE A 1007 101.84 7.31 11.16
N THR A 1008 101.85 8.19 12.15
CA THR A 1008 100.83 9.24 12.30
C THR A 1008 100.91 10.22 11.13
N ASP A 1009 102.10 10.56 10.63
CA ASP A 1009 102.29 11.55 9.58
C ASP A 1009 101.74 11.14 8.20
N VAL A 1010 101.51 9.84 7.98
CA VAL A 1010 100.99 9.31 6.70
C VAL A 1010 99.47 9.16 6.71
N PHE A 1011 98.84 9.05 7.89
CA PHE A 1011 97.39 8.87 8.06
C PHE A 1011 96.69 10.07 8.72
N SER A 1012 97.44 11.07 9.20
CA SER A 1012 96.94 12.25 9.93
C SER A 1012 96.20 13.27 9.05
N GLU A 1013 96.49 13.30 7.75
CA GLU A 1013 95.83 14.17 6.77
C GLU A 1013 94.70 13.46 5.99
N GLY A 1014 94.57 12.14 6.16
CA GLY A 1014 93.60 11.27 5.48
C GLY A 1014 94.23 9.95 4.99
N PHE A 1015 93.41 8.95 4.63
CA PHE A 1015 93.89 7.67 4.10
C PHE A 1015 93.47 7.50 2.63
N GLU A 1016 94.44 7.53 1.71
CA GLU A 1016 94.21 7.30 0.28
C GLU A 1016 94.12 5.82 -0.06
N PHE A 1017 93.09 5.45 -0.82
CA PHE A 1017 92.86 4.10 -1.30
C PHE A 1017 92.72 4.04 -2.82
N ASP A 1018 93.26 3.00 -3.43
CA ASP A 1018 93.10 2.68 -4.84
C ASP A 1018 91.83 1.86 -5.08
N ASN A 1019 91.50 0.93 -4.18
CA ASN A 1019 90.26 0.18 -4.20
C ASN A 1019 89.73 -0.16 -2.79
N ILE A 1020 88.44 -0.45 -2.71
CA ILE A 1020 87.79 -1.11 -1.56
C ILE A 1020 86.88 -2.19 -2.10
N ASN A 1021 87.09 -3.42 -1.65
CA ASN A 1021 86.30 -4.58 -2.06
C ASN A 1021 85.88 -5.37 -0.83
N GLY A 1022 84.59 -5.71 -0.72
CA GLY A 1022 84.14 -6.51 0.40
C GLY A 1022 82.72 -7.02 0.29
N ASN A 1023 82.46 -8.15 0.94
CA ASN A 1023 81.14 -8.71 1.10
C ASN A 1023 80.72 -8.64 2.58
N ALA A 1024 79.45 -8.35 2.82
CA ALA A 1024 78.88 -8.39 4.17
C ALA A 1024 77.52 -9.07 4.17
N THR A 1025 77.24 -9.82 5.22
CA THR A 1025 75.92 -10.41 5.51
C THR A 1025 75.29 -9.64 6.66
N LEU A 1026 73.99 -9.38 6.60
CA LEU A 1026 73.24 -8.72 7.65
C LEU A 1026 72.20 -9.70 8.19
N LYS A 1027 72.11 -9.79 9.51
CA LYS A 1027 71.09 -10.58 10.20
C LYS A 1027 70.59 -9.81 11.41
N ARG A 1028 69.35 -9.32 11.35
CA ARG A 1028 68.69 -8.50 12.39
C ARG A 1028 69.56 -7.35 12.90
N GLY A 1029 70.15 -6.59 11.97
CA GLY A 1029 71.03 -5.46 12.28
C GLY A 1029 72.46 -5.81 12.71
N MET A 1030 72.80 -7.10 12.79
CA MET A 1030 74.19 -7.53 12.93
C MET A 1030 74.81 -7.75 11.54
N MET A 1031 75.76 -6.89 11.17
CA MET A 1031 76.54 -6.99 9.95
C MET A 1031 77.80 -7.82 10.21
N GLN A 1032 78.11 -8.79 9.35
CA GLN A 1032 79.30 -9.62 9.44
C GLN A 1032 80.03 -9.64 8.09
N THR A 1033 81.34 -9.41 8.10
CA THR A 1033 82.23 -9.49 6.94
C THR A 1033 83.41 -10.41 7.23
N GLN A 1034 83.90 -11.11 6.21
CA GLN A 1034 85.08 -11.99 6.32
C GLN A 1034 86.25 -11.53 5.45
N ASP A 1035 86.00 -10.60 4.53
CA ASP A 1035 86.84 -10.33 3.37
C ASP A 1035 86.76 -8.86 2.91
N LEU A 1036 86.68 -7.91 3.85
CA LEU A 1036 86.79 -6.49 3.50
C LEU A 1036 88.27 -6.13 3.28
N HIS A 1037 88.61 -5.75 2.06
CA HIS A 1037 89.94 -5.36 1.63
C HIS A 1037 89.95 -3.88 1.22
N ILE A 1038 90.98 -3.16 1.66
CA ILE A 1038 91.27 -1.79 1.24
C ILE A 1038 92.71 -1.76 0.75
N ASP A 1039 92.93 -1.63 -0.55
CA ASP A 1039 94.26 -1.41 -1.11
C ASP A 1039 94.55 0.09 -1.11
N GLY A 1040 95.48 0.53 -0.27
CA GLY A 1040 95.95 1.92 -0.20
C GLY A 1040 97.37 2.12 -0.70
N SER A 1041 97.70 3.38 -1.01
CA SER A 1041 99.02 3.77 -1.49
C SER A 1041 100.12 3.47 -0.46
N SER A 1042 99.79 3.61 0.83
CA SER A 1042 100.71 3.42 1.97
C SER A 1042 100.51 2.11 2.74
N ALA A 1043 99.38 1.42 2.59
CA ALA A 1043 99.10 0.15 3.26
C ALA A 1043 97.96 -0.61 2.59
N LYS A 1044 98.02 -1.95 2.66
CA LYS A 1044 96.89 -2.84 2.40
C LYS A 1044 96.24 -3.24 3.71
N VAL A 1045 94.92 -3.13 3.79
CA VAL A 1045 94.16 -3.43 5.01
C VAL A 1045 93.14 -4.50 4.73
N THR A 1046 93.14 -5.55 5.55
CA THR A 1046 92.11 -6.59 5.53
C THR A 1046 91.35 -6.56 6.85
N MET A 1047 90.02 -6.58 6.80
CA MET A 1047 89.16 -6.56 7.97
C MET A 1047 88.17 -7.73 7.94
N LYS A 1048 88.02 -8.38 9.10
CA LYS A 1048 87.00 -9.41 9.33
C LYS A 1048 86.39 -9.25 10.71
N GLY A 1049 85.10 -9.54 10.84
CA GLY A 1049 84.42 -9.44 12.13
C GLY A 1049 82.96 -9.06 11.98
N ARG A 1050 82.42 -8.48 13.05
CA ARG A 1050 81.00 -8.15 13.17
C ARG A 1050 80.80 -6.73 13.67
N VAL A 1051 79.74 -6.11 13.19
CA VAL A 1051 79.29 -4.77 13.54
C VAL A 1051 77.82 -4.85 13.89
N ASN A 1052 77.43 -4.35 15.06
CA ASN A 1052 76.03 -4.24 15.45
C ASN A 1052 75.55 -2.83 15.14
N LEU A 1053 74.67 -2.71 14.16
CA LEU A 1053 74.14 -1.43 13.68
C LEU A 1053 73.16 -0.78 14.66
N ASN A 1054 72.54 -1.57 15.55
CA ASN A 1054 71.58 -1.06 16.53
C ASN A 1054 72.28 -0.44 17.74
N ASP A 1055 73.28 -1.15 18.27
CA ASP A 1055 74.00 -0.74 19.46
C ASP A 1055 75.22 0.15 19.14
N GLU A 1056 75.44 0.46 17.85
CA GLU A 1056 76.61 1.19 17.34
C GLU A 1056 77.95 0.61 17.88
N THR A 1057 78.04 -0.72 17.96
CA THR A 1057 79.22 -1.44 18.47
C THR A 1057 79.90 -2.27 17.39
N GLN A 1058 81.15 -2.62 17.64
CA GLN A 1058 81.98 -3.38 16.72
C GLN A 1058 82.86 -4.39 17.45
N ASP A 1059 83.25 -5.44 16.73
CA ASP A 1059 84.24 -6.44 17.10
C ASP A 1059 84.92 -6.90 15.81
N LEU A 1060 85.98 -6.19 15.44
CA LEU A 1060 86.70 -6.31 14.18
C LEU A 1060 88.14 -6.75 14.43
N ARG A 1061 88.62 -7.70 13.63
CA ARG A 1061 90.05 -7.97 13.49
C ARG A 1061 90.55 -7.30 12.22
N VAL A 1062 91.49 -6.38 12.40
CA VAL A 1062 92.10 -5.60 11.32
C VAL A 1062 93.56 -6.03 11.17
N GLU A 1063 93.91 -6.43 9.96
CA GLU A 1063 95.28 -6.79 9.55
C GLU A 1063 95.79 -5.72 8.60
N ILE A 1064 96.92 -5.08 8.95
CA ILE A 1064 97.52 -3.99 8.18
C ILE A 1064 98.87 -4.46 7.66
N LEU A 1065 99.01 -4.48 6.33
CA LEU A 1065 100.25 -4.76 5.61
C LEU A 1065 100.77 -3.43 5.03
N PRO A 1066 101.78 -2.80 5.63
CA PRO A 1066 102.37 -1.58 5.06
C PRO A 1066 103.00 -1.89 3.70
N THR A 1067 102.80 -1.00 2.73
CA THR A 1067 103.45 -1.12 1.42
C THR A 1067 104.80 -0.41 1.49
N LEU A 1068 105.90 -1.14 1.21
CA LEU A 1068 107.19 -0.48 1.00
C LEU A 1068 107.07 0.34 -0.28
N GLY A 1069 107.03 1.66 -0.14
CA GLY A 1069 107.03 2.59 -1.27
C GLY A 1069 108.15 2.21 -2.24
N GLN A 1070 107.80 2.09 -3.51
CA GLN A 1070 108.77 1.76 -4.56
C GLN A 1070 109.82 2.87 -4.67
N SER A 1071 110.94 2.68 -3.99
CA SER A 1071 112.16 3.47 -4.18
C SER A 1071 113.37 2.54 -4.27
N VAL A 1072 113.40 1.72 -5.32
CA VAL A 1072 114.66 1.23 -5.87
C VAL A 1072 114.60 1.38 -7.40
N SER A 1073 115.06 2.53 -7.86
CA SER A 1073 115.46 2.76 -9.25
C SER A 1073 116.63 1.83 -9.58
N LEU A 1074 116.60 1.17 -10.75
CA LEU A 1074 117.78 1.00 -11.62
C LEU A 1074 117.42 0.25 -12.92
N LEU A 1075 117.89 0.86 -14.02
CA LEU A 1075 118.12 0.35 -15.37
C LEU A 1075 117.12 0.70 -16.49
N SER A 1076 117.76 1.32 -17.48
CA SER A 1076 117.37 2.01 -18.69
C SER A 1076 116.97 1.14 -19.88
N ALA A 1077 116.25 1.80 -20.79
CA ALA A 1077 116.39 1.80 -22.25
C ALA A 1077 115.44 0.95 -23.12
N PHE A 1078 115.05 1.62 -24.22
CA PHE A 1078 114.33 1.20 -25.44
C PHE A 1078 112.80 1.09 -25.35
N ALA A 1079 112.01 1.39 -26.38
CA ALA A 1079 112.05 2.27 -27.56
C ALA A 1079 110.70 2.03 -28.28
N ALA A 1080 110.08 3.08 -28.82
CA ALA A 1080 109.17 3.11 -29.97
C ALA A 1080 107.99 2.09 -30.12
N GLY A 1081 106.77 2.64 -30.20
CA GLY A 1081 105.82 2.27 -31.27
C GLY A 1081 104.92 1.03 -31.09
N PRO A 1082 103.88 0.88 -31.92
CA PRO A 1082 102.54 0.48 -31.49
C PRO A 1082 102.11 -0.95 -31.89
N ALA A 1083 100.98 -1.38 -31.30
CA ALA A 1083 100.08 -2.47 -31.71
C ALA A 1083 100.21 -3.84 -31.01
N VAL A 1084 99.06 -4.26 -30.45
CA VAL A 1084 98.46 -5.62 -30.46
C VAL A 1084 99.30 -6.81 -29.98
N GLY A 1085 98.74 -7.55 -29.00
CA GLY A 1085 98.87 -9.01 -29.01
C GLY A 1085 99.12 -9.66 -27.65
N LEU A 1086 98.09 -10.33 -27.15
CA LEU A 1086 98.13 -11.28 -26.03
C LEU A 1086 99.16 -12.39 -26.25
N GLY A 1087 99.88 -12.76 -25.19
CA GLY A 1087 100.51 -14.08 -25.10
C GLY A 1087 101.75 -14.15 -24.22
N ALA A 1088 101.74 -15.12 -23.30
CA ALA A 1088 102.86 -15.63 -22.49
C ALA A 1088 103.26 -14.79 -21.25
N LEU A 1089 103.50 -15.35 -20.07
CA LEU A 1089 103.58 -16.75 -19.67
C LEU A 1089 103.47 -16.87 -18.15
N VAL A 1090 102.79 -17.93 -17.74
CA VAL A 1090 102.70 -18.53 -16.41
C VAL A 1090 104.10 -18.96 -15.92
N ILE A 1091 104.41 -18.70 -14.64
CA ILE A 1091 105.03 -19.58 -13.62
C ILE A 1091 105.35 -18.71 -12.39
N ASN A 1092 104.53 -18.79 -11.33
CA ASN A 1092 104.93 -19.49 -10.09
C ASN A 1092 103.77 -19.48 -9.08
N LYS A 1093 103.13 -20.65 -8.98
CA LYS A 1093 102.40 -21.13 -7.81
C LYS A 1093 103.48 -21.73 -6.91
N VAL A 1094 103.37 -21.58 -5.58
CA VAL A 1094 104.24 -22.23 -4.57
C VAL A 1094 105.59 -21.52 -4.34
N LEU A 1095 105.55 -20.41 -3.61
CA LEU A 1095 106.54 -19.99 -2.61
C LEU A 1095 105.87 -18.85 -1.83
N GLY A 1096 105.32 -19.18 -0.66
CA GLY A 1096 104.85 -18.16 0.27
C GLY A 1096 106.04 -17.30 0.67
N ASN A 1097 105.94 -15.98 0.50
CA ASN A 1097 106.91 -15.04 1.03
C ASN A 1097 107.08 -15.29 2.55
N PRO A 1098 108.28 -15.68 3.03
CA PRO A 1098 108.53 -15.78 4.47
C PRO A 1098 108.69 -14.40 5.14
N LEU A 1099 108.67 -13.31 4.36
CA LEU A 1099 108.95 -11.95 4.84
C LEU A 1099 107.72 -11.06 5.04
N ASP A 1100 106.59 -11.29 4.36
CA ASP A 1100 105.36 -10.49 4.60
C ASP A 1100 104.70 -10.81 5.95
N LYS A 1101 104.92 -12.02 6.49
CA LYS A 1101 104.46 -12.40 7.85
C LYS A 1101 105.31 -11.82 8.99
N LEU A 1102 106.44 -11.19 8.68
CA LEU A 1102 107.29 -10.55 9.70
C LEU A 1102 106.94 -9.07 9.92
N MET A 1103 106.02 -8.50 9.13
CA MET A 1103 105.64 -7.08 9.18
C MET A 1103 104.11 -6.85 9.10
N SER A 1104 103.28 -7.85 9.46
CA SER A 1104 101.82 -7.70 9.54
C SER A 1104 101.40 -7.29 10.95
N PHE A 1105 100.64 -6.19 11.07
CA PHE A 1105 100.07 -5.77 12.35
C PHE A 1105 98.62 -6.20 12.46
N GLU A 1106 98.32 -7.06 13.43
CA GLU A 1106 96.95 -7.47 13.75
C GLU A 1106 96.42 -6.73 14.99
N TYR A 1107 95.24 -6.12 14.86
CA TYR A 1107 94.51 -5.45 15.93
C TYR A 1107 93.10 -6.02 16.07
N ASN A 1108 92.65 -6.19 17.31
CA ASN A 1108 91.24 -6.35 17.63
C ASN A 1108 90.67 -4.99 18.04
N ILE A 1109 89.64 -4.53 17.33
CA ILE A 1109 88.93 -3.27 17.57
C ILE A 1109 87.54 -3.64 18.10
N SER A 1110 87.28 -3.28 19.35
CA SER A 1110 86.00 -3.55 20.04
C SER A 1110 85.38 -2.27 20.61
N GLY A 1111 84.17 -2.32 21.16
CA GLY A 1111 83.53 -1.15 21.81
C GLY A 1111 82.58 -0.40 20.88
N THR A 1112 82.24 0.84 21.23
CA THR A 1112 81.34 1.68 20.41
C THR A 1112 82.10 2.33 19.26
N TRP A 1113 81.40 2.75 18.21
CA TRP A 1113 82.02 3.41 17.07
C TRP A 1113 82.65 4.78 17.41
N GLY A 1114 82.12 5.46 18.44
CA GLY A 1114 82.64 6.74 18.91
C GLY A 1114 83.81 6.64 19.89
N ASP A 1115 83.95 5.49 20.58
CA ASP A 1115 85.02 5.20 21.52
C ASP A 1115 85.56 3.76 21.30
N PRO A 1116 86.30 3.53 20.19
CA PRO A 1116 86.83 2.22 19.85
C PRO A 1116 88.00 1.81 20.77
N LYS A 1117 87.89 0.62 21.37
CA LYS A 1117 88.96 -0.03 22.12
C LYS A 1117 89.82 -0.87 21.19
N VAL A 1118 91.01 -0.36 20.88
CA VAL A 1118 91.99 -1.04 20.01
C VAL A 1118 93.01 -1.78 20.86
N VAL A 1119 93.11 -3.10 20.66
CA VAL A 1119 94.09 -3.96 21.35
C VAL A 1119 94.89 -4.73 20.30
N LYS A 1120 96.22 -4.70 20.38
CA LYS A 1120 97.08 -5.49 19.50
C LYS A 1120 96.93 -6.98 19.83
N VAL A 1121 96.81 -7.84 18.82
CA VAL A 1121 96.68 -9.29 19.01
C VAL A 1121 97.97 -9.82 19.66
N GLY A 1122 97.87 -10.27 20.92
CA GLY A 1122 99.00 -10.80 21.70
C GLY A 1122 99.25 -10.13 23.07
N GLU A 1123 98.61 -9.00 23.39
CA GLU A 1123 98.74 -8.31 24.69
C GLU A 1123 97.44 -8.37 25.54
N LYS A 1124 97.55 -8.51 26.86
CA LYS A 1124 96.40 -8.53 27.81
C LYS A 1124 95.88 -7.10 28.09
N PRO A 1125 94.56 -6.86 28.16
CA PRO A 1125 93.99 -5.54 28.39
C PRO A 1125 94.22 -5.07 29.84
N VAL A 1126 94.68 -3.82 30.02
CA VAL A 1126 94.85 -3.17 31.31
C VAL A 1126 93.53 -2.52 31.75
N THR A 1127 93.05 -2.88 32.94
CA THR A 1127 91.85 -2.31 33.58
C THR A 1127 92.19 -0.95 34.18
N THR A 1128 91.52 0.13 33.75
CA THR A 1128 91.55 1.43 34.43
C THR A 1128 90.30 1.61 35.31
N ILE A 1129 90.53 2.01 36.56
CA ILE A 1129 89.52 2.33 37.57
C ILE A 1129 89.03 3.77 37.32
N PRO A 1130 87.72 4.09 37.38
CA PRO A 1130 87.24 5.46 37.20
C PRO A 1130 87.30 6.27 38.50
N ASP A 1131 87.90 7.46 38.43
CA ASP A 1131 87.81 8.49 39.47
C ASP A 1131 86.42 9.14 39.49
N THR A 1132 85.77 9.08 40.64
CA THR A 1132 84.55 9.80 40.97
C THR A 1132 84.86 11.22 41.43
N VAL A 1133 84.44 12.24 40.67
CA VAL A 1133 84.13 13.57 41.22
C VAL A 1133 82.88 14.11 40.53
N GLY A 1134 81.80 14.20 41.31
CA GLY A 1134 80.51 14.70 40.86
C GLY A 1134 80.45 16.22 40.72
N LYS A 1135 79.57 16.68 39.84
CA LYS A 1135 78.92 18.00 39.90
C LYS A 1135 77.40 17.80 39.85
N PRO A 1136 76.63 18.51 40.69
CA PRO A 1136 75.19 18.31 40.82
C PRO A 1136 74.40 18.91 39.67
N GLN A 1137 73.36 18.18 39.24
CA GLN A 1137 72.31 18.60 38.33
C GLN A 1137 71.42 19.67 39.00
N GLN A 1138 71.18 20.77 38.29
CA GLN A 1138 69.98 21.58 38.45
C GLN A 1138 68.87 20.99 37.58
N ILE A 1139 67.69 20.89 38.17
CA ILE A 1139 66.47 20.28 37.66
C ILE A 1139 65.79 21.24 36.66
N GLN A 1140 65.50 20.76 35.46
CA GLN A 1140 64.26 21.03 34.69
C GLN A 1140 63.83 19.77 33.96
#